data_AF-E1EWI9-F1
#
_entry.id   AF-E1EWI9-F1
#
_cell.length_a   1.000
_cell.length_b   1.000
_cell.length_c   1.000
_cell.angle_alpha   90.00
_cell.angle_beta   90.00
_cell.angle_gamma   90.00
#
_symmetry.space_group_name_H-M   'P 1'
#
loop_
_entity.id
_entity.type
_entity.pdbx_description
1 polymer ?
#
loop_
_entity_poly.entity_id
_entity_poly.type
_entity_poly.pdbx_seq_one_letter_code
_entity_poly.pdbx_strand_id
1 'polypeptide(L)'
;MLLNLARDIEGQLNAERQANKKLTDDFNYNYALLLERDKTIDILEAELNTLSTDLKKEKERAGTAITQLAVLEQKLLHYDITVTESKALKAELHKARLEIADLSQKLSDSTVELQELRKQESKATKRVTDTQIIIERYEMQHKMMEERVEKTAKESKESKEEAEKARLDALNLHEALIKLQQEVASLQIERDSLRKELENAQSLSAERQKTAKSDMQHKIITLQRELQLKEEDLERSVAKYKHDVEELRLKLCNSKESARADLEKVEDLRKKAEKKVDELSRASIEYKAKIEELLGDISVLKSTIIAEKRRTASLQSELQAQQTDVEGLLRKRALDAEKELQIVKDDLAAKVVEISNLNATLSKLTIALQIADQEATRLKGLNTELERAKSNFLLDDAKTVSLQRYEDVIKDMKEQMRRAAECSRTLELENNSYKAKLEEISLKLEELQQDHDRALEKNKRITADKETIALLQTQLAEIEVENDRLKKKIALMLDGESVEPDSIELLRKMQVHMKLAANMIATLKEQNQSLNLKNNILNERLKKYSKIDLKEKLVAETREITLSSPHVSHSSFKGSPNRLDKNSKHSPKRTQRLFEEDATGRINMDRLSDLPSNISVLESLSEMSVKLQDILRDAYRDTETGL
;
A
#
# COMPACT_ATOMS: atom_id res chain seq x y z
N MET A 1 149.78 63.35 177.34
CA MET A 1 149.97 63.65 175.90
C MET A 1 149.66 62.44 175.01
N LEU A 2 150.36 61.30 175.12
CA LEU A 2 150.18 60.14 174.20
C LEU A 2 148.73 59.68 173.98
N LEU A 3 147.84 59.81 174.97
CA LEU A 3 146.45 59.36 174.87
C LEU A 3 145.59 60.11 173.83
N ASN A 4 145.96 61.33 173.44
CA ASN A 4 145.13 62.13 172.53
C ASN A 4 145.34 61.73 171.06
N LEU A 5 146.59 61.44 170.66
CA LEU A 5 146.97 61.17 169.27
C LEU A 5 146.27 59.91 168.69
N ALA A 6 146.07 58.89 169.53
CA ALA A 6 145.37 57.67 169.13
C ALA A 6 143.90 57.94 168.73
N ARG A 7 143.26 58.91 169.39
CA ARG A 7 141.82 59.19 169.24
C ARG A 7 141.50 59.90 167.92
N ASP A 8 142.39 60.78 167.47
CA ASP A 8 142.25 61.47 166.17
C ASP A 8 142.45 60.50 165.00
N ILE A 9 143.40 59.58 165.10
CA ILE A 9 143.65 58.52 164.08
C ILE A 9 142.43 57.59 163.98
N GLU A 10 141.86 57.18 165.10
CA GLU A 10 140.65 56.34 165.14
C GLU A 10 139.42 57.08 164.60
N GLY A 11 139.33 58.40 164.80
CA GLY A 11 138.32 59.26 164.18
C GLY A 11 138.46 59.33 162.65
N GLN A 12 139.68 59.58 162.14
CA GLN A 12 139.95 59.62 160.70
C GLN A 12 139.68 58.26 160.02
N LEU A 13 140.12 57.15 160.64
CA LEU A 13 139.89 55.80 160.09
C LEU A 13 138.40 55.45 159.98
N ASN A 14 137.56 55.91 160.91
CA ASN A 14 136.12 55.71 160.85
C ASN A 14 135.45 56.63 159.81
N ALA A 15 135.93 57.87 159.62
CA ALA A 15 135.47 58.74 158.54
C ALA A 15 135.81 58.17 157.15
N GLU A 16 137.03 57.68 156.94
CA GLU A 16 137.48 56.92 155.77
C GLU A 16 136.54 55.74 155.47
N ARG A 17 136.29 54.88 156.47
CA ARG A 17 135.37 53.73 156.34
C ARG A 17 133.94 54.16 155.97
N GLN A 18 133.46 55.27 156.50
CA GLN A 18 132.10 55.77 156.23
C GLN A 18 132.00 56.37 154.83
N ALA A 19 133.02 57.08 154.35
CA ALA A 19 133.10 57.60 153.00
C ALA A 19 133.23 56.48 151.95
N ASN A 20 134.10 55.50 152.20
CA ASN A 20 134.34 54.36 151.31
C ASN A 20 133.10 53.43 151.23
N LYS A 21 132.40 53.24 152.36
CA LYS A 21 131.07 52.60 152.34
C LYS A 21 130.08 53.37 151.49
N LYS A 22 129.93 54.69 151.68
CA LYS A 22 129.00 55.50 150.87
C LYS A 22 129.32 55.42 149.38
N LEU A 23 130.60 55.47 149.00
CA LEU A 23 131.04 55.35 147.60
C LEU A 23 130.71 53.96 147.02
N THR A 24 130.77 52.91 147.85
CA THR A 24 130.31 51.56 147.48
C THR A 24 128.78 51.50 147.30
N ASP A 25 128.01 52.12 148.20
CA ASP A 25 126.55 52.20 148.12
C ASP A 25 126.10 53.00 146.88
N ASP A 26 126.74 54.15 146.60
CA ASP A 26 126.52 54.98 145.42
C ASP A 26 126.89 54.24 144.12
N PHE A 27 127.97 53.44 144.11
CA PHE A 27 128.33 52.59 142.96
C PHE A 27 127.29 51.49 142.70
N ASN A 28 126.86 50.79 143.75
CA ASN A 28 125.82 49.76 143.66
C ASN A 28 124.49 50.31 143.16
N TYR A 29 124.11 51.53 143.59
CA TYR A 29 122.90 52.22 143.12
C TYR A 29 122.98 52.56 141.63
N ASN A 30 124.11 53.12 141.16
CA ASN A 30 124.31 53.41 139.74
C ASN A 30 124.35 52.13 138.88
N TYR A 31 124.92 51.03 139.39
CA TYR A 31 124.93 49.73 138.72
C TYR A 31 123.52 49.13 138.61
N ALA A 32 122.68 49.26 139.65
CA ALA A 32 121.28 48.86 139.62
C ALA A 32 120.46 49.68 138.60
N LEU A 33 120.68 51.00 138.53
CA LEU A 33 120.07 51.88 137.51
C LEU A 33 120.49 51.50 136.09
N LEU A 34 121.75 51.09 135.88
CA LEU A 34 122.20 50.60 134.57
C LEU A 34 121.44 49.32 134.18
N LEU A 35 121.36 48.34 135.08
CA LEU A 35 120.61 47.10 134.87
C LEU A 35 119.10 47.31 134.66
N GLU A 36 118.50 48.34 135.26
CA GLU A 36 117.09 48.70 135.04
C GLU A 36 116.88 49.40 133.71
N ARG A 37 117.79 50.29 133.31
CA ARG A 37 117.82 50.89 131.97
C ARG A 37 117.97 49.82 130.89
N ASP A 38 118.91 48.90 131.04
CA ASP A 38 119.20 47.88 130.02
C ASP A 38 117.99 46.95 129.83
N LYS A 39 117.34 46.51 130.93
CA LYS A 39 116.04 45.82 130.87
C LYS A 39 114.94 46.63 130.17
N THR A 40 114.92 47.95 130.36
CA THR A 40 113.95 48.83 129.70
C THR A 40 114.22 48.92 128.19
N ILE A 41 115.48 48.89 127.78
CA ILE A 41 115.88 48.80 126.37
C ILE A 41 115.49 47.43 125.80
N ASP A 42 115.77 46.32 126.49
CA ASP A 42 115.36 44.97 126.07
C ASP A 42 113.83 44.88 125.83
N ILE A 43 113.03 45.47 126.72
CA ILE A 43 111.56 45.54 126.59
C ILE A 43 111.15 46.37 125.37
N LEU A 44 111.72 47.57 125.20
CA LEU A 44 111.40 48.44 124.05
C LEU A 44 111.85 47.84 122.72
N GLU A 45 112.97 47.11 122.67
CA GLU A 45 113.38 46.35 121.48
C GLU A 45 112.45 45.17 121.21
N ALA A 46 111.96 44.48 122.25
CA ALA A 46 110.95 43.43 122.08
C ALA A 46 109.61 43.99 121.55
N GLU A 47 109.14 45.12 122.08
CA GLU A 47 107.94 45.82 121.61
C GLU A 47 108.11 46.36 120.17
N LEU A 48 109.27 46.92 119.84
CA LEU A 48 109.56 47.37 118.47
C LEU A 48 109.61 46.20 117.48
N ASN A 49 110.14 45.05 117.88
CA ASN A 49 110.20 43.85 117.04
C ASN A 49 108.82 43.18 116.87
N THR A 50 107.96 43.16 117.90
CA THR A 50 106.58 42.68 117.75
C THR A 50 105.75 43.62 116.88
N LEU A 51 105.79 44.94 117.11
CA LEU A 51 105.15 45.93 116.24
C LEU A 51 105.65 45.86 114.79
N SER A 52 106.96 45.66 114.57
CA SER A 52 107.56 45.50 113.24
C SER A 52 107.10 44.22 112.53
N THR A 53 106.93 43.12 113.26
CA THR A 53 106.43 41.85 112.68
C THR A 53 104.92 41.87 112.46
N ASP A 54 104.13 42.52 113.31
CA ASP A 54 102.69 42.71 113.08
C ASP A 54 102.40 43.71 111.95
N LEU A 55 103.18 44.79 111.83
CA LEU A 55 103.10 45.70 110.68
C LEU A 55 103.41 45.00 109.35
N LYS A 56 104.34 44.02 109.34
CA LYS A 56 104.59 43.17 108.17
C LYS A 56 103.38 42.29 107.84
N LYS A 57 102.84 41.56 108.82
CA LYS A 57 101.63 40.73 108.65
C LYS A 57 100.45 41.54 108.13
N GLU A 58 100.24 42.76 108.64
CA GLU A 58 99.10 43.59 108.24
C GLU A 58 99.30 44.23 106.86
N LYS A 59 100.55 44.55 106.48
CA LYS A 59 100.89 44.96 105.11
C LYS A 59 100.70 43.80 104.12
N GLU A 60 101.05 42.58 104.48
CA GLU A 60 100.81 41.37 103.68
C GLU A 60 99.31 41.11 103.53
N ARG A 61 98.54 41.16 104.63
CA ARG A 61 97.06 41.08 104.61
C ARG A 61 96.45 42.13 103.70
N ALA A 62 96.83 43.40 103.84
CA ALA A 62 96.36 44.48 102.97
C ALA A 62 96.69 44.22 101.49
N GLY A 63 97.89 43.71 101.18
CA GLY A 63 98.26 43.28 99.83
C GLY A 63 97.38 42.15 99.28
N THR A 64 97.04 41.17 100.11
CA THR A 64 96.09 40.09 99.71
C THR A 64 94.66 40.59 99.55
N ALA A 65 94.21 41.55 100.37
CA ALA A 65 92.88 42.15 100.26
C ALA A 65 92.75 43.00 98.98
N ILE A 66 93.76 43.82 98.65
CA ILE A 66 93.79 44.64 97.43
C ILE A 66 93.77 43.75 96.18
N THR A 67 94.55 42.66 96.16
CA THR A 67 94.56 41.73 95.02
C THR A 67 93.26 40.91 94.92
N GLN A 68 92.63 40.55 96.03
CA GLN A 68 91.30 39.92 96.02
C GLN A 68 90.21 40.89 95.53
N LEU A 69 90.24 42.17 95.94
CA LEU A 69 89.31 43.20 95.45
C LEU A 69 89.43 43.40 93.94
N ALA A 70 90.65 43.58 93.40
CA ALA A 70 90.86 43.73 91.96
C ALA A 70 90.34 42.52 91.15
N VAL A 71 90.49 41.30 91.68
CA VAL A 71 89.94 40.07 91.07
C VAL A 71 88.40 40.02 91.15
N LEU A 72 87.79 40.58 92.20
CA LEU A 72 86.34 40.68 92.31
C LEU A 72 85.77 41.76 91.39
N GLU A 73 86.42 42.92 91.27
CA GLU A 73 86.06 43.98 90.32
C GLU A 73 86.14 43.48 88.87
N GLN A 74 87.20 42.76 88.50
CA GLN A 74 87.32 42.14 87.18
C GLN A 74 86.21 41.11 86.90
N LYS A 75 85.82 40.32 87.91
CA LYS A 75 84.70 39.37 87.81
C LYS A 75 83.34 40.06 87.69
N LEU A 76 83.13 41.17 88.40
CA LEU A 76 81.91 41.97 88.32
C LEU A 76 81.76 42.58 86.92
N LEU A 77 82.83 43.19 86.40
CA LEU A 77 82.84 43.74 85.03
C LEU A 77 82.56 42.67 83.97
N HIS A 78 83.15 41.47 84.11
CA HIS A 78 82.85 40.35 83.21
C HIS A 78 81.40 39.84 83.34
N TYR A 79 80.84 39.85 84.55
CA TYR A 79 79.43 39.53 84.77
C TYR A 79 78.51 40.55 84.09
N ASP A 80 78.76 41.85 84.24
CA ASP A 80 77.94 42.89 83.60
C ASP A 80 78.03 42.86 82.06
N ILE A 81 79.20 42.56 81.50
CA ILE A 81 79.38 42.30 80.06
C ILE A 81 78.55 41.09 79.64
N THR A 82 78.73 39.92 80.27
CA THR A 82 77.98 38.71 79.89
C THR A 82 76.47 38.83 80.10
N VAL A 83 76.01 39.62 81.08
CA VAL A 83 74.58 39.94 81.28
C VAL A 83 74.04 40.89 80.20
N THR A 84 74.82 41.87 79.73
CA THR A 84 74.40 42.77 78.65
C THR A 84 74.40 42.05 77.29
N GLU A 85 75.42 41.25 77.00
CA GLU A 85 75.45 40.32 75.85
C GLU A 85 74.27 39.34 75.89
N SER A 86 73.99 38.71 77.04
CA SER A 86 72.84 37.81 77.18
C SER A 86 71.50 38.49 76.93
N LYS A 87 71.36 39.78 77.28
CA LYS A 87 70.16 40.57 76.97
C LYS A 87 70.06 40.88 75.47
N ALA A 88 71.15 41.28 74.82
CA ALA A 88 71.21 41.53 73.38
C ALA A 88 70.85 40.26 72.57
N LEU A 89 71.53 39.15 72.85
CA LEU A 89 71.27 37.86 72.19
C LEU A 89 69.84 37.35 72.40
N LYS A 90 69.22 37.62 73.56
CA LYS A 90 67.79 37.31 73.80
C LYS A 90 66.85 38.18 72.96
N ALA A 91 67.18 39.47 72.76
CA ALA A 91 66.39 40.36 71.92
C ALA A 91 66.50 39.98 70.43
N GLU A 92 67.71 39.67 69.95
CA GLU A 92 67.95 39.17 68.59
C GLU A 92 67.26 37.82 68.33
N LEU A 93 67.37 36.87 69.27
CA LEU A 93 66.66 35.58 69.20
C LEU A 93 65.13 35.77 69.19
N HIS A 94 64.61 36.75 69.93
CA HIS A 94 63.17 37.05 69.89
C HIS A 94 62.75 37.66 68.55
N LYS A 95 63.52 38.62 68.00
CA LYS A 95 63.28 39.18 66.67
C LYS A 95 63.32 38.11 65.58
N ALA A 96 64.34 37.25 65.57
CA ALA A 96 64.48 36.15 64.63
C ALA A 96 63.31 35.14 64.74
N ARG A 97 62.79 34.87 65.95
CA ARG A 97 61.59 34.03 66.13
C ARG A 97 60.33 34.66 65.58
N LEU A 98 60.15 35.99 65.71
CA LEU A 98 59.02 36.70 65.11
C LEU A 98 59.11 36.71 63.57
N GLU A 99 60.31 36.91 63.02
CA GLU A 99 60.58 36.86 61.59
C GLU A 99 60.35 35.46 61.00
N ILE A 100 60.80 34.40 61.69
CA ILE A 100 60.49 33.01 61.32
C ILE A 100 58.99 32.74 61.37
N ALA A 101 58.26 33.27 62.36
CA ALA A 101 56.80 33.09 62.45
C ALA A 101 56.05 33.78 61.30
N ASP A 102 56.40 35.03 60.99
CA ASP A 102 55.84 35.79 59.86
C ASP A 102 56.14 35.13 58.50
N LEU A 103 57.38 34.67 58.29
CA LEU A 103 57.76 33.92 57.09
C LEU A 103 57.05 32.55 57.00
N SER A 104 56.85 31.87 58.12
CA SER A 104 56.10 30.59 58.16
C SER A 104 54.63 30.79 57.83
N GLN A 105 54.01 31.87 58.33
CA GLN A 105 52.64 32.24 58.01
C GLN A 105 52.50 32.57 56.52
N LYS A 106 53.37 33.44 55.98
CA LYS A 106 53.41 33.78 54.55
C LYS A 106 53.61 32.56 53.65
N LEU A 107 54.44 31.60 54.07
CA LEU A 107 54.62 30.33 53.35
C LEU A 107 53.36 29.46 53.38
N SER A 108 52.67 29.39 54.52
CA SER A 108 51.37 28.70 54.66
C SER A 108 50.32 29.33 53.73
N ASP A 109 50.16 30.64 53.77
CA ASP A 109 49.15 31.36 52.99
C ASP A 109 49.44 31.23 51.48
N SER A 110 50.70 31.42 51.07
CA SER A 110 51.15 31.16 49.69
C SER A 110 50.88 29.71 49.24
N THR A 111 50.99 28.73 50.15
CA THR A 111 50.70 27.32 49.86
C THR A 111 49.20 27.09 49.66
N VAL A 112 48.34 27.76 50.44
CA VAL A 112 46.87 27.70 50.27
C VAL A 112 46.45 28.36 48.96
N GLU A 113 47.01 29.53 48.63
CA GLU A 113 46.76 30.21 47.35
C GLU A 113 47.19 29.34 46.16
N LEU A 114 48.38 28.76 46.18
CA LEU A 114 48.85 27.83 45.15
C LEU A 114 47.95 26.59 45.00
N GLN A 115 47.38 26.08 46.09
CA GLN A 115 46.42 24.97 46.03
C GLN A 115 45.09 25.37 45.39
N GLU A 116 44.55 26.57 45.67
CA GLU A 116 43.31 27.00 45.01
C GLU A 116 43.56 27.42 43.55
N LEU A 117 44.69 28.04 43.22
CA LEU A 117 45.09 28.31 41.83
C LEU A 117 45.18 27.01 41.02
N ARG A 118 45.80 25.94 41.55
CA ARG A 118 45.80 24.61 40.89
C ARG A 118 44.40 24.01 40.75
N LYS A 119 43.49 24.25 41.70
CA LYS A 119 42.07 23.85 41.56
C LYS A 119 41.36 24.67 40.46
N GLN A 120 41.66 25.96 40.32
CA GLN A 120 41.11 26.82 39.27
C GLN A 120 41.65 26.44 37.89
N GLU A 121 42.95 26.18 37.78
CA GLU A 121 43.61 25.63 36.59
C GLU A 121 42.94 24.33 36.15
N SER A 122 42.82 23.34 37.04
CA SER A 122 42.16 22.06 36.73
C SER A 122 40.69 22.22 36.31
N LYS A 123 39.94 23.16 36.91
CA LYS A 123 38.58 23.52 36.48
C LYS A 123 38.58 24.17 35.07
N ALA A 124 39.59 24.99 34.74
CA ALA A 124 39.74 25.61 33.43
C ALA A 124 40.11 24.58 32.35
N THR A 125 41.06 23.67 32.61
CA THR A 125 41.41 22.58 31.69
C THR A 125 40.21 21.73 31.33
N LYS A 126 39.38 21.36 32.33
CA LYS A 126 38.13 20.61 32.10
C LYS A 126 37.15 21.36 31.21
N ARG A 127 36.91 22.65 31.48
CA ARG A 127 36.06 23.50 30.62
C ARG A 127 36.57 23.58 29.18
N VAL A 128 37.90 23.62 28.97
CA VAL A 128 38.49 23.59 27.63
C VAL A 128 38.24 22.24 26.94
N THR A 129 38.44 21.11 27.62
CA THR A 129 38.13 19.79 27.04
C THR A 129 36.64 19.59 26.75
N ASP A 130 35.77 20.07 27.65
CA ASP A 130 34.31 20.02 27.44
C ASP A 130 33.89 20.86 26.22
N THR A 131 34.50 22.05 26.06
CA THR A 131 34.26 22.94 24.91
C THR A 131 34.78 22.33 23.61
N GLN A 132 35.95 21.67 23.63
CA GLN A 132 36.51 20.97 22.48
C GLN A 132 35.58 19.85 21.99
N ILE A 133 35.06 19.02 22.91
CA ILE A 133 34.08 17.97 22.60
C ILE A 133 32.78 18.54 22.01
N ILE A 134 32.37 19.75 22.44
CA ILE A 134 31.21 20.45 21.87
C ILE A 134 31.50 20.95 20.45
N ILE A 135 32.70 21.49 20.18
CA ILE A 135 33.13 21.92 18.85
C ILE A 135 33.16 20.73 17.88
N GLU A 136 33.79 19.62 18.25
CA GLU A 136 33.87 18.40 17.43
C GLU A 136 32.49 17.83 17.08
N ARG A 137 31.52 17.91 18.01
CA ARG A 137 30.13 17.54 17.76
C ARG A 137 29.46 18.46 16.73
N TYR A 138 29.66 19.77 16.83
CA TYR A 138 29.13 20.71 15.84
C TYR A 138 29.78 20.55 14.46
N GLU A 139 31.09 20.26 14.39
CA GLU A 139 31.76 19.97 13.10
C GLU A 139 31.23 18.70 12.44
N MET A 140 30.98 17.62 13.20
CA MET A 140 30.32 16.43 12.67
C MET A 140 28.88 16.72 12.22
N GLN A 141 28.13 17.52 12.99
CA GLN A 141 26.78 17.92 12.61
C GLN A 141 26.77 18.78 11.33
N HIS A 142 27.78 19.65 11.14
CA HIS A 142 27.94 20.44 9.93
C HIS A 142 28.18 19.55 8.70
N LYS A 143 29.14 18.61 8.78
CA LYS A 143 29.45 17.67 7.70
C LYS A 143 28.23 16.82 7.30
N MET A 144 27.51 16.27 8.27
CA MET A 144 26.24 15.56 8.00
C MET A 144 25.16 16.43 7.37
N MET A 145 25.16 17.75 7.61
CA MET A 145 24.24 18.68 6.96
C MET A 145 24.69 19.02 5.54
N GLU A 146 25.99 19.18 5.29
CA GLU A 146 26.56 19.37 3.95
C GLU A 146 26.27 18.16 3.05
N GLU A 147 26.51 16.94 3.53
CA GLU A 147 26.18 15.69 2.82
C GLU A 147 24.68 15.59 2.47
N ARG A 148 23.79 16.01 3.39
CA ARG A 148 22.34 16.06 3.15
C ARG A 148 21.96 17.12 2.12
N VAL A 149 22.57 18.30 2.15
CA VAL A 149 22.36 19.35 1.16
C VAL A 149 22.84 18.89 -0.22
N GLU A 150 24.01 18.24 -0.32
CA GLU A 150 24.51 17.72 -1.58
C GLU A 150 23.61 16.59 -2.13
N LYS A 151 23.12 15.68 -1.27
CA LYS A 151 22.17 14.63 -1.67
C LYS A 151 20.85 15.20 -2.19
N THR A 152 20.24 16.14 -1.45
CA THR A 152 18.99 16.78 -1.88
C THR A 152 19.16 17.66 -3.13
N ALA A 153 20.35 18.23 -3.36
CA ALA A 153 20.68 18.93 -4.60
C ALA A 153 20.77 17.98 -5.81
N LYS A 154 21.33 16.77 -5.62
CA LYS A 154 21.35 15.70 -6.64
C LYS A 154 19.94 15.21 -6.97
N GLU A 155 19.16 14.86 -5.94
CA GLU A 155 17.75 14.45 -6.08
C GLU A 155 16.90 15.54 -6.78
N SER A 156 17.12 16.82 -6.45
CA SER A 156 16.45 17.95 -7.12
C SER A 156 16.88 18.14 -8.58
N LYS A 157 18.11 17.75 -8.95
CA LYS A 157 18.58 17.80 -10.35
C LYS A 157 18.00 16.63 -11.15
N GLU A 158 18.05 15.42 -10.61
CA GLU A 158 17.46 14.21 -11.21
C GLU A 158 15.96 14.40 -11.44
N SER A 159 15.21 14.90 -10.44
CA SER A 159 13.78 15.21 -10.56
C SER A 159 13.47 16.26 -11.63
N LYS A 160 14.36 17.24 -11.87
CA LYS A 160 14.20 18.22 -12.98
C LYS A 160 14.45 17.59 -14.34
N GLU A 161 15.43 16.71 -14.45
CA GLU A 161 15.75 15.99 -15.69
C GLU A 161 14.63 15.00 -16.07
N GLU A 162 14.03 14.32 -15.08
CA GLU A 162 12.81 13.53 -15.27
C GLU A 162 11.61 14.38 -15.69
N ALA A 163 11.39 15.53 -15.05
CA ALA A 163 10.29 16.44 -15.38
C ALA A 163 10.43 17.05 -16.79
N GLU A 164 11.64 17.40 -17.22
CA GLU A 164 11.90 17.88 -18.58
C GLU A 164 11.73 16.76 -19.61
N LYS A 165 12.18 15.53 -19.31
CA LYS A 165 11.93 14.37 -20.17
C LYS A 165 10.42 14.12 -20.33
N ALA A 166 9.65 14.09 -19.24
CA ALA A 166 8.21 13.91 -19.27
C ALA A 166 7.49 15.05 -20.05
N ARG A 167 7.99 16.29 -19.95
CA ARG A 167 7.52 17.42 -20.77
C ARG A 167 7.78 17.20 -22.27
N LEU A 168 8.94 16.63 -22.63
CA LEU A 168 9.29 16.33 -24.01
C LEU A 168 8.40 15.20 -24.57
N ASP A 169 8.22 14.11 -23.80
CA ASP A 169 7.37 12.99 -24.18
C ASP A 169 5.89 13.43 -24.34
N ALA A 170 5.39 14.33 -23.49
CA ALA A 170 4.07 14.92 -23.63
C ALA A 170 3.92 15.79 -24.89
N LEU A 171 4.95 16.53 -25.29
CA LEU A 171 4.96 17.29 -26.55
C LEU A 171 4.97 16.37 -27.77
N ASN A 172 5.77 15.30 -27.74
CA ASN A 172 5.82 14.29 -28.81
C ASN A 172 4.45 13.61 -29.00
N LEU A 173 3.78 13.26 -27.90
CA LEU A 173 2.42 12.72 -27.92
C LEU A 173 1.39 13.73 -28.44
N HIS A 174 1.52 15.02 -28.10
CA HIS A 174 0.64 16.06 -28.63
C HIS A 174 0.81 16.26 -30.14
N GLU A 175 2.05 16.24 -30.66
CA GLU A 175 2.32 16.31 -32.10
C GLU A 175 1.76 15.08 -32.85
N ALA A 176 1.90 13.88 -32.28
CA ALA A 176 1.30 12.66 -32.82
C ALA A 176 -0.24 12.74 -32.85
N LEU A 177 -0.86 13.28 -31.80
CA LEU A 177 -2.31 13.49 -31.73
C LEU A 177 -2.79 14.48 -32.79
N ILE A 178 -2.05 15.57 -33.04
CA ILE A 178 -2.37 16.54 -34.12
C ILE A 178 -2.30 15.85 -35.50
N LYS A 179 -1.29 15.02 -35.75
CA LYS A 179 -1.16 14.26 -37.01
C LYS A 179 -2.33 13.30 -37.22
N LEU A 180 -2.73 12.56 -36.19
CA LEU A 180 -3.90 11.68 -36.23
C LEU A 180 -5.21 12.46 -36.44
N GLN A 181 -5.35 13.66 -35.86
CA GLN A 181 -6.51 14.53 -36.12
C GLN A 181 -6.57 15.02 -37.57
N GLN A 182 -5.42 15.33 -38.18
CA GLN A 182 -5.32 15.69 -39.60
C GLN A 182 -5.67 14.49 -40.51
N GLU A 183 -5.17 13.31 -40.19
CA GLU A 183 -5.46 12.07 -40.91
C GLU A 183 -6.96 11.71 -40.87
N VAL A 184 -7.57 11.75 -39.67
CA VAL A 184 -9.02 11.58 -39.49
C VAL A 184 -9.81 12.63 -40.29
N ALA A 185 -9.35 13.88 -40.35
CA ALA A 185 -10.00 14.91 -41.15
C ALA A 185 -9.90 14.63 -42.67
N SER A 186 -8.76 14.14 -43.17
CA SER A 186 -8.65 13.72 -44.58
C SER A 186 -9.53 12.51 -44.92
N LEU A 187 -9.57 11.48 -44.06
CA LEU A 187 -10.43 10.31 -44.25
C LEU A 187 -11.92 10.66 -44.19
N GLN A 188 -12.30 11.64 -43.37
CA GLN A 188 -13.66 12.19 -43.31
C GLN A 188 -14.05 12.84 -44.66
N ILE A 189 -13.13 13.61 -45.27
CA ILE A 189 -13.34 14.25 -46.58
C ILE A 189 -13.41 13.20 -47.70
N GLU A 190 -12.52 12.21 -47.70
CA GLU A 190 -12.51 11.12 -48.67
C GLU A 190 -13.81 10.32 -48.64
N ARG A 191 -14.26 9.90 -47.44
CA ARG A 191 -15.56 9.23 -47.24
C ARG A 191 -16.72 10.05 -47.84
N ASP A 192 -16.73 11.36 -47.62
CA ASP A 192 -17.81 12.22 -48.10
C ASP A 192 -17.72 12.54 -49.61
N SER A 193 -16.55 12.35 -50.25
CA SER A 193 -16.43 12.27 -51.72
C SER A 193 -16.99 10.95 -52.25
N LEU A 194 -16.51 9.81 -51.73
CA LEU A 194 -16.95 8.47 -52.13
C LEU A 194 -18.47 8.29 -51.95
N ARG A 195 -19.05 8.91 -50.91
CA ARG A 195 -20.50 8.92 -50.69
C ARG A 195 -21.26 9.68 -51.79
N LYS A 196 -20.75 10.81 -52.28
CA LYS A 196 -21.33 11.55 -53.41
C LYS A 196 -21.15 10.81 -54.73
N GLU A 197 -20.01 10.15 -54.92
CA GLU A 197 -19.76 9.30 -56.09
C GLU A 197 -20.74 8.12 -56.14
N LEU A 198 -21.01 7.48 -54.99
CA LEU A 198 -22.04 6.45 -54.85
C LEU A 198 -23.45 6.98 -55.15
N GLU A 199 -23.81 8.16 -54.63
CA GLU A 199 -25.11 8.80 -54.88
C GLU A 199 -25.29 9.16 -56.37
N ASN A 200 -24.24 9.68 -57.01
CA ASN A 200 -24.19 9.96 -58.45
C ASN A 200 -24.28 8.68 -59.30
N ALA A 201 -23.63 7.59 -58.87
CA ALA A 201 -23.73 6.30 -59.55
C ALA A 201 -25.14 5.69 -59.43
N GLN A 202 -25.79 5.84 -58.26
CA GLN A 202 -27.16 5.39 -58.02
C GLN A 202 -28.17 6.20 -58.85
N SER A 203 -28.03 7.53 -58.93
CA SER A 203 -28.92 8.37 -59.75
C SER A 203 -28.76 8.08 -61.24
N LEU A 204 -27.53 7.95 -61.75
CA LEU A 204 -27.25 7.50 -63.13
C LEU A 204 -27.85 6.11 -63.43
N SER A 205 -27.80 5.18 -62.48
CA SER A 205 -28.39 3.85 -62.62
C SER A 205 -29.92 3.92 -62.70
N ALA A 206 -30.56 4.68 -61.80
CA ALA A 206 -32.00 4.89 -61.80
C ALA A 206 -32.50 5.61 -63.07
N GLU A 207 -31.75 6.59 -63.57
CA GLU A 207 -32.07 7.29 -64.81
C GLU A 207 -31.91 6.37 -66.04
N ARG A 208 -30.87 5.54 -66.12
CA ARG A 208 -30.72 4.51 -67.16
C ARG A 208 -31.85 3.49 -67.14
N GLN A 209 -32.33 3.08 -65.97
CA GLN A 209 -33.50 2.21 -65.86
C GLN A 209 -34.78 2.91 -66.34
N LYS A 210 -34.93 4.20 -66.04
CA LYS A 210 -36.08 5.03 -66.46
C LYS A 210 -36.09 5.25 -67.97
N THR A 211 -34.95 5.55 -68.61
CA THR A 211 -34.87 5.69 -70.07
C THR A 211 -35.10 4.36 -70.76
N ALA A 212 -34.43 3.28 -70.35
CA ALA A 212 -34.64 1.95 -70.94
C ALA A 212 -36.11 1.48 -70.84
N LYS A 213 -36.81 1.79 -69.72
CA LYS A 213 -38.25 1.56 -69.59
C LYS A 213 -39.07 2.41 -70.58
N SER A 214 -38.73 3.69 -70.75
CA SER A 214 -39.38 4.57 -71.72
C SER A 214 -39.18 4.08 -73.16
N ASP A 215 -37.97 3.64 -73.51
CA ASP A 215 -37.64 3.11 -74.84
C ASP A 215 -38.38 1.80 -75.13
N MET A 216 -38.49 0.90 -74.13
CA MET A 216 -39.33 -0.29 -74.22
C MET A 216 -40.81 0.07 -74.38
N GLN A 217 -41.33 1.06 -73.65
CA GLN A 217 -42.73 1.51 -73.79
C GLN A 217 -42.99 2.12 -75.18
N HIS A 218 -42.09 2.97 -75.70
CA HIS A 218 -42.17 3.46 -77.07
C HIS A 218 -42.14 2.32 -78.09
N LYS A 219 -41.25 1.34 -77.92
CA LYS A 219 -41.15 0.20 -78.84
C LYS A 219 -42.39 -0.70 -78.80
N ILE A 220 -43.02 -0.88 -77.64
CA ILE A 220 -44.32 -1.55 -77.51
C ILE A 220 -45.40 -0.78 -78.28
N ILE A 221 -45.50 0.54 -78.11
CA ILE A 221 -46.49 1.38 -78.82
C ILE A 221 -46.28 1.33 -80.34
N THR A 222 -45.02 1.41 -80.81
CA THR A 222 -44.70 1.28 -82.24
C THR A 222 -45.08 -0.09 -82.78
N LEU A 223 -44.73 -1.19 -82.10
CA LEU A 223 -45.09 -2.55 -82.51
C LEU A 223 -46.61 -2.79 -82.48
N GLN A 224 -47.33 -2.23 -81.51
CA GLN A 224 -48.81 -2.26 -81.49
C GLN A 224 -49.40 -1.53 -82.69
N ARG A 225 -48.83 -0.39 -83.09
CA ARG A 225 -49.28 0.36 -84.27
C ARG A 225 -48.90 -0.31 -85.59
N GLU A 226 -47.73 -0.93 -85.67
CA GLU A 226 -47.34 -1.78 -86.81
C GLU A 226 -48.26 -3.00 -86.94
N LEU A 227 -48.61 -3.65 -85.83
CA LEU A 227 -49.59 -4.74 -85.79
C LEU A 227 -50.96 -4.26 -86.26
N GLN A 228 -51.47 -3.15 -85.74
CA GLN A 228 -52.76 -2.59 -86.14
C GLN A 228 -52.78 -2.21 -87.63
N LEU A 229 -51.71 -1.61 -88.16
CA LEU A 229 -51.58 -1.33 -89.60
C LEU A 229 -51.51 -2.63 -90.43
N LYS A 230 -50.92 -3.70 -89.89
CA LYS A 230 -50.95 -5.03 -90.53
C LYS A 230 -52.32 -5.69 -90.47
N GLU A 231 -53.07 -5.48 -89.39
CA GLU A 231 -54.47 -5.90 -89.29
C GLU A 231 -55.34 -5.14 -90.29
N GLU A 232 -55.19 -3.81 -90.42
CA GLU A 232 -55.89 -3.04 -91.47
C GLU A 232 -55.48 -3.45 -92.90
N ASP A 233 -54.18 -3.67 -93.16
CA ASP A 233 -53.70 -4.16 -94.46
C ASP A 233 -54.28 -5.56 -94.77
N LEU A 234 -54.38 -6.43 -93.76
CA LEU A 234 -55.00 -7.75 -93.86
C LEU A 234 -56.52 -7.65 -94.01
N GLU A 235 -57.20 -6.73 -93.33
CA GLU A 235 -58.64 -6.49 -93.51
C GLU A 235 -58.94 -5.93 -94.89
N ARG A 236 -58.14 -4.98 -95.40
CA ARG A 236 -58.23 -4.47 -96.78
C ARG A 236 -57.93 -5.59 -97.79
N SER A 237 -56.96 -6.46 -97.50
CA SER A 237 -56.67 -7.64 -98.32
C SER A 237 -57.78 -8.68 -98.26
N VAL A 238 -58.41 -8.91 -97.10
CA VAL A 238 -59.53 -9.84 -96.91
C VAL A 238 -60.83 -9.28 -97.49
N ALA A 239 -61.04 -7.96 -97.47
CA ALA A 239 -62.13 -7.31 -98.17
C ALA A 239 -61.96 -7.46 -99.68
N LYS A 240 -60.73 -7.25 -100.19
CA LYS A 240 -60.40 -7.55 -101.58
C LYS A 240 -60.59 -9.03 -101.90
N TYR A 241 -60.07 -9.96 -101.09
CA TYR A 241 -60.27 -11.39 -101.30
C TYR A 241 -61.72 -11.83 -101.15
N LYS A 242 -62.56 -11.15 -100.36
CA LYS A 242 -64.02 -11.37 -100.32
C LYS A 242 -64.67 -10.93 -101.63
N HIS A 243 -64.31 -9.76 -102.15
CA HIS A 243 -64.73 -9.29 -103.47
C HIS A 243 -64.27 -10.25 -104.59
N ASP A 244 -62.99 -10.63 -104.59
CA ASP A 244 -62.41 -11.59 -105.53
C ASP A 244 -63.07 -12.98 -105.37
N VAL A 245 -63.47 -13.39 -104.15
CA VAL A 245 -64.25 -14.61 -103.88
C VAL A 245 -65.72 -14.47 -104.28
N GLU A 246 -66.30 -13.28 -104.32
CA GLU A 246 -67.65 -13.03 -104.82
C GLU A 246 -67.67 -12.99 -106.36
N GLU A 247 -66.64 -12.42 -106.99
CA GLU A 247 -66.36 -12.53 -108.41
C GLU A 247 -66.04 -13.99 -108.82
N LEU A 248 -65.29 -14.72 -107.99
CA LEU A 248 -65.06 -16.15 -108.16
C LEU A 248 -66.30 -16.99 -107.84
N ARG A 249 -67.22 -16.55 -106.98
CA ARG A 249 -68.53 -17.22 -106.76
C ARG A 249 -69.44 -17.03 -107.96
N LEU A 250 -69.42 -15.87 -108.60
CA LEU A 250 -70.05 -15.65 -109.91
C LEU A 250 -69.47 -16.59 -110.97
N LYS A 251 -68.15 -16.76 -111.02
CA LYS A 251 -67.47 -17.73 -111.91
C LYS A 251 -67.73 -19.20 -111.52
N LEU A 252 -67.84 -19.52 -110.22
CA LEU A 252 -68.10 -20.85 -109.68
C LEU A 252 -69.56 -21.29 -109.86
N CYS A 253 -70.50 -20.34 -109.93
CA CYS A 253 -71.87 -20.62 -110.34
C CYS A 253 -71.94 -21.19 -111.77
N ASN A 254 -70.94 -20.88 -112.60
CA ASN A 254 -70.73 -21.45 -113.94
C ASN A 254 -69.76 -22.66 -113.96
N SER A 255 -69.29 -23.15 -112.80
CA SER A 255 -68.24 -24.19 -112.72
C SER A 255 -68.49 -25.21 -111.60
N LYS A 256 -69.70 -25.79 -111.59
CA LYS A 256 -70.10 -26.90 -110.70
C LYS A 256 -69.60 -28.28 -111.18
N GLU A 257 -68.39 -28.36 -111.75
CA GLU A 257 -67.93 -29.56 -112.46
C GLU A 257 -66.58 -30.13 -112.03
N SER A 258 -65.85 -29.49 -111.10
CA SER A 258 -64.63 -30.07 -110.52
C SER A 258 -64.48 -29.73 -109.03
N ALA A 259 -64.92 -30.65 -108.17
CA ALA A 259 -64.76 -30.55 -106.72
C ALA A 259 -64.55 -31.95 -106.11
N ARG A 260 -63.28 -32.35 -105.87
CA ARG A 260 -62.95 -33.59 -105.15
C ARG A 260 -61.55 -33.72 -104.52
N ALA A 261 -60.67 -32.72 -104.62
CA ALA A 261 -59.26 -32.84 -104.21
C ALA A 261 -58.86 -32.12 -102.91
N ASP A 262 -59.48 -30.97 -102.57
CA ASP A 262 -58.93 -30.07 -101.53
C ASP A 262 -59.41 -30.32 -100.08
N LEU A 263 -60.26 -31.32 -99.84
CA LEU A 263 -60.81 -31.60 -98.52
C LEU A 263 -59.77 -32.09 -97.49
N GLU A 264 -58.68 -32.72 -97.95
CA GLU A 264 -57.70 -33.38 -97.09
C GLU A 264 -56.76 -32.40 -96.36
N LYS A 265 -56.45 -31.24 -96.96
CA LYS A 265 -55.47 -30.27 -96.41
C LYS A 265 -56.00 -29.42 -95.25
N VAL A 266 -57.32 -29.31 -95.11
CA VAL A 266 -57.96 -28.48 -94.07
C VAL A 266 -57.85 -29.13 -92.69
N GLU A 267 -57.87 -30.46 -92.63
CA GLU A 267 -57.99 -31.21 -91.38
C GLU A 267 -56.65 -31.33 -90.61
N ASP A 268 -55.51 -31.31 -91.31
CA ASP A 268 -54.18 -31.31 -90.71
C ASP A 268 -53.78 -29.96 -90.10
N LEU A 269 -54.22 -28.85 -90.71
CA LEU A 269 -53.98 -27.50 -90.18
C LEU A 269 -54.74 -27.27 -88.86
N ARG A 270 -55.96 -27.79 -88.75
CA ARG A 270 -56.77 -27.76 -87.52
C ARG A 270 -56.03 -28.46 -86.35
N LYS A 271 -55.53 -29.68 -86.58
CA LYS A 271 -54.80 -30.48 -85.57
C LYS A 271 -53.47 -29.84 -85.12
N LYS A 272 -52.86 -28.97 -85.94
CA LYS A 272 -51.65 -28.20 -85.56
C LYS A 272 -51.96 -26.96 -84.73
N ALA A 273 -53.10 -26.30 -84.94
CA ALA A 273 -53.53 -25.17 -84.12
C ALA A 273 -53.89 -25.62 -82.69
N GLU A 274 -54.66 -26.71 -82.59
CA GLU A 274 -55.17 -27.27 -81.32
C GLU A 274 -54.03 -27.61 -80.34
N LYS A 275 -52.96 -28.26 -80.82
CA LYS A 275 -51.77 -28.59 -80.01
C LYS A 275 -51.04 -27.37 -79.43
N LYS A 276 -50.95 -26.26 -80.17
CA LYS A 276 -50.28 -25.04 -79.67
C LYS A 276 -51.07 -24.33 -78.58
N VAL A 277 -52.40 -24.41 -78.60
CA VAL A 277 -53.25 -23.87 -77.51
C VAL A 277 -53.03 -24.67 -76.23
N ASP A 278 -52.93 -25.99 -76.34
CA ASP A 278 -52.60 -26.89 -75.23
C ASP A 278 -51.22 -26.62 -74.63
N GLU A 279 -50.20 -26.45 -75.47
CA GLU A 279 -48.82 -26.15 -75.05
C GLU A 279 -48.72 -24.80 -74.31
N LEU A 280 -49.34 -23.74 -74.84
CA LEU A 280 -49.38 -22.43 -74.20
C LEU A 280 -50.18 -22.43 -72.89
N SER A 281 -51.26 -23.21 -72.81
CA SER A 281 -52.06 -23.35 -71.60
C SER A 281 -51.29 -24.03 -70.47
N ARG A 282 -50.52 -25.09 -70.78
CA ARG A 282 -49.65 -25.77 -69.81
C ARG A 282 -48.53 -24.85 -69.32
N ALA A 283 -47.86 -24.13 -70.22
CA ALA A 283 -46.85 -23.14 -69.85
C ALA A 283 -47.42 -22.03 -68.94
N SER A 284 -48.64 -21.55 -69.21
CA SER A 284 -49.30 -20.55 -68.34
C SER A 284 -49.57 -21.06 -66.92
N ILE A 285 -49.92 -22.35 -66.78
CA ILE A 285 -50.11 -22.99 -65.46
C ILE A 285 -48.77 -23.17 -64.76
N GLU A 286 -47.72 -23.62 -65.46
CA GLU A 286 -46.39 -23.84 -64.90
C GLU A 286 -45.73 -22.52 -64.45
N TYR A 287 -45.88 -21.42 -65.21
CA TYR A 287 -45.43 -20.10 -64.76
C TYR A 287 -46.21 -19.55 -63.57
N LYS A 288 -47.52 -19.83 -63.44
CA LYS A 288 -48.29 -19.46 -62.23
C LYS A 288 -47.80 -20.22 -61.00
N ALA A 289 -47.61 -21.53 -61.12
CA ALA A 289 -47.03 -22.34 -60.04
C ALA A 289 -45.63 -21.83 -59.64
N LYS A 290 -44.79 -21.43 -60.61
CA LYS A 290 -43.47 -20.84 -60.34
C LYS A 290 -43.54 -19.50 -59.62
N ILE A 291 -44.56 -18.66 -59.91
CA ILE A 291 -44.79 -17.40 -59.18
C ILE A 291 -45.25 -17.67 -57.74
N GLU A 292 -46.14 -18.64 -57.52
CA GLU A 292 -46.60 -19.03 -56.18
C GLU A 292 -45.47 -19.64 -55.34
N GLU A 293 -44.60 -20.46 -55.94
CA GLU A 293 -43.37 -20.98 -55.33
C GLU A 293 -42.44 -19.83 -54.86
N LEU A 294 -42.12 -18.89 -55.76
CA LEU A 294 -41.26 -17.73 -55.45
C LEU A 294 -41.86 -16.79 -54.40
N LEU A 295 -43.18 -16.63 -54.36
CA LEU A 295 -43.88 -15.89 -53.30
C LEU A 295 -43.79 -16.62 -51.95
N GLY A 296 -43.82 -17.95 -51.96
CA GLY A 296 -43.52 -18.79 -50.80
C GLY A 296 -42.09 -18.54 -50.28
N ASP A 297 -41.09 -18.64 -51.14
CA ASP A 297 -39.68 -18.41 -50.80
C ASP A 297 -39.44 -17.00 -50.22
N ILE A 298 -40.04 -15.96 -50.82
CA ILE A 298 -39.99 -14.58 -50.31
C ILE A 298 -40.61 -14.47 -48.90
N SER A 299 -41.68 -15.23 -48.61
CA SER A 299 -42.34 -15.26 -47.31
C SER A 299 -41.50 -15.98 -46.25
N VAL A 300 -40.84 -17.08 -46.63
CA VAL A 300 -39.87 -17.79 -45.78
C VAL A 300 -38.68 -16.87 -45.49
N LEU A 301 -38.05 -16.28 -46.50
CA LEU A 301 -36.89 -15.38 -46.34
C LEU A 301 -37.19 -14.16 -45.47
N LYS A 302 -38.38 -13.54 -45.61
CA LYS A 302 -38.83 -12.48 -44.70
C LYS A 302 -38.92 -12.95 -43.24
N SER A 303 -39.39 -14.18 -43.04
CA SER A 303 -39.50 -14.80 -41.72
C SER A 303 -38.13 -15.09 -41.11
N THR A 304 -37.15 -15.57 -41.90
CA THR A 304 -35.75 -15.76 -41.47
C THR A 304 -35.09 -14.42 -41.11
N ILE A 305 -35.30 -13.37 -41.91
CA ILE A 305 -34.78 -12.01 -41.63
C ILE A 305 -35.39 -11.43 -40.34
N ILE A 306 -36.67 -11.69 -40.05
CA ILE A 306 -37.30 -11.27 -38.78
C ILE A 306 -36.76 -12.06 -37.59
N ALA A 307 -36.50 -13.36 -37.75
CA ALA A 307 -35.89 -14.20 -36.72
C ALA A 307 -34.47 -13.74 -36.37
N GLU A 308 -33.62 -13.53 -37.38
CA GLU A 308 -32.25 -13.05 -37.15
C GLU A 308 -32.22 -11.61 -36.62
N LYS A 309 -33.09 -10.68 -37.07
CA LYS A 309 -33.19 -9.35 -36.45
C LYS A 309 -33.53 -9.40 -34.95
N ARG A 310 -34.37 -10.36 -34.53
CA ARG A 310 -34.66 -10.59 -33.10
C ARG A 310 -33.45 -11.17 -32.36
N ARG A 311 -32.70 -12.06 -33.00
CA ARG A 311 -31.44 -12.60 -32.47
C ARG A 311 -30.38 -11.50 -32.28
N THR A 312 -30.20 -10.62 -33.27
CA THR A 312 -29.27 -9.48 -33.16
C THR A 312 -29.66 -8.56 -32.01
N ALA A 313 -30.95 -8.21 -31.89
CA ALA A 313 -31.45 -7.37 -30.79
C ALA A 313 -31.26 -8.04 -29.41
N SER A 314 -31.45 -9.36 -29.31
CA SER A 314 -31.19 -10.12 -28.08
C SER A 314 -29.71 -10.05 -27.69
N LEU A 315 -28.80 -10.40 -28.62
CA LEU A 315 -27.35 -10.36 -28.39
C LEU A 315 -26.85 -8.95 -28.06
N GLN A 316 -27.44 -7.90 -28.67
CA GLN A 316 -27.10 -6.52 -28.38
C GLN A 316 -27.55 -6.07 -26.98
N SER A 317 -28.70 -6.55 -26.50
CA SER A 317 -29.13 -6.36 -25.10
C SER A 317 -28.26 -7.16 -24.11
N GLU A 318 -27.81 -8.34 -24.49
CA GLU A 318 -26.95 -9.22 -23.69
C GLU A 318 -25.55 -8.63 -23.52
N LEU A 319 -24.98 -8.11 -24.62
CA LEU A 319 -23.74 -7.34 -24.63
C LEU A 319 -23.83 -6.11 -23.72
N GLN A 320 -24.92 -5.33 -23.82
CA GLN A 320 -25.11 -4.13 -23.01
C GLN A 320 -25.25 -4.44 -21.51
N ALA A 321 -25.91 -5.55 -21.15
CA ALA A 321 -26.01 -6.02 -19.77
C ALA A 321 -24.63 -6.42 -19.22
N GLN A 322 -23.85 -7.23 -19.97
CA GLN A 322 -22.49 -7.60 -19.59
C GLN A 322 -21.57 -6.37 -19.45
N GLN A 323 -21.73 -5.37 -20.32
CA GLN A 323 -20.95 -4.12 -20.25
C GLN A 323 -21.25 -3.33 -18.97
N THR A 324 -22.53 -3.26 -18.55
CA THR A 324 -22.90 -2.64 -17.27
C THR A 324 -22.44 -3.42 -16.03
N ASP A 325 -22.45 -4.76 -16.08
CA ASP A 325 -21.93 -5.60 -14.99
C ASP A 325 -20.41 -5.48 -14.84
N VAL A 326 -19.67 -5.45 -15.95
CA VAL A 326 -18.21 -5.22 -15.96
C VAL A 326 -17.88 -3.83 -15.42
N GLU A 327 -18.60 -2.78 -15.84
CA GLU A 327 -18.45 -1.44 -15.25
C GLU A 327 -18.76 -1.42 -13.75
N GLY A 328 -19.82 -2.11 -13.30
CA GLY A 328 -20.20 -2.21 -11.90
C GLY A 328 -19.14 -2.91 -11.05
N LEU A 329 -18.61 -4.04 -11.53
CA LEU A 329 -17.53 -4.80 -10.88
C LEU A 329 -16.22 -4.00 -10.85
N LEU A 330 -15.87 -3.27 -11.91
CA LEU A 330 -14.68 -2.43 -11.94
C LEU A 330 -14.81 -1.22 -11.00
N ARG A 331 -15.95 -0.52 -10.99
CA ARG A 331 -16.22 0.57 -10.02
C ARG A 331 -16.16 0.06 -8.59
N LYS A 332 -16.77 -1.08 -8.29
CA LYS A 332 -16.72 -1.70 -6.96
C LYS A 332 -15.28 -2.06 -6.56
N ARG A 333 -14.53 -2.73 -7.44
CA ARG A 333 -13.15 -3.15 -7.18
C ARG A 333 -12.21 -1.96 -6.98
N ALA A 334 -12.40 -0.86 -7.70
CA ALA A 334 -11.65 0.38 -7.49
C ALA A 334 -11.97 0.99 -6.11
N LEU A 335 -13.24 1.07 -5.74
CA LEU A 335 -13.70 1.64 -4.47
C LEU A 335 -13.36 0.76 -3.24
N ASP A 336 -13.26 -0.56 -3.41
CA ASP A 336 -12.79 -1.47 -2.35
C ASP A 336 -11.26 -1.39 -2.22
N ALA A 337 -10.50 -1.31 -3.32
CA ALA A 337 -9.05 -1.08 -3.29
C ALA A 337 -8.68 0.32 -2.72
N GLU A 338 -9.52 1.34 -2.93
CA GLU A 338 -9.33 2.68 -2.34
C GLU A 338 -9.50 2.67 -0.82
N LYS A 339 -10.40 1.82 -0.28
CA LYS A 339 -10.51 1.59 1.17
C LYS A 339 -9.29 0.85 1.73
N GLU A 340 -8.83 -0.19 1.05
CA GLU A 340 -7.61 -0.93 1.44
C GLU A 340 -6.40 0.00 1.46
N LEU A 341 -6.24 0.85 0.44
CA LEU A 341 -5.20 1.88 0.39
C LEU A 341 -5.32 2.88 1.56
N GLN A 342 -6.54 3.25 1.95
CA GLN A 342 -6.76 4.16 3.08
C GLN A 342 -6.42 3.48 4.42
N ILE A 343 -6.83 2.21 4.63
CA ILE A 343 -6.43 1.42 5.80
C ILE A 343 -4.90 1.32 5.90
N VAL A 344 -4.21 1.04 4.79
CA VAL A 344 -2.74 0.97 4.75
C VAL A 344 -2.08 2.33 5.04
N LYS A 345 -2.67 3.46 4.63
CA LYS A 345 -2.20 4.81 5.01
C LYS A 345 -2.35 5.07 6.51
N ASP A 346 -3.47 4.68 7.10
CA ASP A 346 -3.77 4.93 8.51
C ASP A 346 -2.90 4.02 9.41
N ASP A 347 -2.67 2.76 9.01
CA ASP A 347 -1.69 1.86 9.64
C ASP A 347 -0.26 2.40 9.51
N LEU A 348 0.12 2.91 8.33
CA LEU A 348 1.45 3.54 8.14
C LEU A 348 1.62 4.79 9.02
N ALA A 349 0.59 5.62 9.16
CA ALA A 349 0.61 6.77 10.05
C ALA A 349 0.76 6.34 11.52
N ALA A 350 0.04 5.30 11.95
CA ALA A 350 0.20 4.71 13.28
C ALA A 350 1.61 4.15 13.50
N LYS A 351 2.21 3.49 12.49
CA LYS A 351 3.58 2.97 12.55
C LYS A 351 4.64 4.08 12.59
N VAL A 352 4.44 5.19 11.87
CA VAL A 352 5.31 6.38 11.98
C VAL A 352 5.26 6.97 13.40
N VAL A 353 4.08 6.98 14.05
CA VAL A 353 3.96 7.39 15.46
C VAL A 353 4.61 6.37 16.41
N GLU A 354 4.47 5.06 16.18
CA GLU A 354 5.18 4.02 16.94
C GLU A 354 6.70 4.20 16.84
N ILE A 355 7.24 4.41 15.63
CA ILE A 355 8.66 4.69 15.38
C ILE A 355 9.12 5.99 16.06
N SER A 356 8.32 7.06 16.03
CA SER A 356 8.63 8.32 16.70
C SER A 356 8.75 8.14 18.23
N ASN A 357 7.80 7.41 18.83
CA ASN A 357 7.81 7.08 20.25
C ASN A 357 8.99 6.15 20.63
N LEU A 358 9.32 5.17 19.78
CA LEU A 358 10.48 4.30 19.96
C LEU A 358 11.79 5.11 19.86
N ASN A 359 11.94 6.02 18.91
CA ASN A 359 13.10 6.91 18.82
C ASN A 359 13.23 7.83 20.05
N ALA A 360 12.12 8.38 20.55
CA ALA A 360 12.12 9.16 21.79
C ALA A 360 12.51 8.31 23.02
N THR A 361 12.20 7.02 23.01
CA THR A 361 12.56 6.06 24.07
C THR A 361 14.03 5.63 23.96
N LEU A 362 14.52 5.36 22.76
CA LEU A 362 15.92 5.06 22.46
C LEU A 362 16.82 6.26 22.80
N SER A 363 16.36 7.49 22.56
CA SER A 363 17.05 8.71 22.99
C SER A 363 17.16 8.81 24.52
N LYS A 364 16.07 8.53 25.28
CA LYS A 364 16.10 8.45 26.74
C LYS A 364 17.05 7.35 27.26
N LEU A 365 17.03 6.17 26.63
CA LEU A 365 17.95 5.06 26.96
C LEU A 365 19.41 5.43 26.66
N THR A 366 19.67 6.17 25.57
CA THR A 366 21.02 6.68 25.24
C THR A 366 21.53 7.65 26.30
N ILE A 367 20.67 8.55 26.80
CA ILE A 367 21.00 9.47 27.90
C ILE A 367 21.25 8.69 29.20
N ALA A 368 20.41 7.71 29.51
CA ALA A 368 20.58 6.85 30.68
C ALA A 368 21.89 6.02 30.62
N LEU A 369 22.27 5.54 29.43
CA LEU A 369 23.53 4.83 29.20
C LEU A 369 24.74 5.77 29.39
N GLN A 370 24.69 7.01 28.87
CA GLN A 370 25.74 8.00 29.09
C GLN A 370 25.89 8.38 30.57
N ILE A 371 24.79 8.49 31.31
CA ILE A 371 24.81 8.68 32.77
C ILE A 371 25.44 7.45 33.46
N ALA A 372 25.07 6.23 33.05
CA ALA A 372 25.65 5.01 33.61
C ALA A 372 27.15 4.88 33.34
N ASP A 373 27.65 5.31 32.18
CA ASP A 373 29.09 5.32 31.85
C ASP A 373 29.86 6.42 32.62
N GLN A 374 29.23 7.58 32.85
CA GLN A 374 29.75 8.60 33.77
C GLN A 374 29.79 8.11 35.21
N GLU A 375 28.79 7.35 35.65
CA GLU A 375 28.74 6.72 36.97
C GLU A 375 29.80 5.61 37.10
N ALA A 376 29.98 4.78 36.07
CA ALA A 376 31.00 3.73 36.03
C ALA A 376 32.43 4.28 35.97
N THR A 377 32.66 5.40 35.28
CA THR A 377 33.95 6.10 35.28
C THR A 377 34.20 6.83 36.61
N ARG A 378 33.18 7.41 37.24
CA ARG A 378 33.25 7.95 38.62
C ARG A 378 33.59 6.85 39.64
N LEU A 379 32.96 5.67 39.54
CA LEU A 379 33.24 4.52 40.39
C LEU A 379 34.65 3.95 40.15
N LYS A 380 35.14 3.89 38.90
CA LYS A 380 36.54 3.55 38.61
C LYS A 380 37.50 4.58 39.23
N GLY A 381 37.20 5.87 39.15
CA GLY A 381 37.95 6.95 39.81
C GLY A 381 38.04 6.72 41.32
N LEU A 382 36.89 6.59 41.99
CA LEU A 382 36.79 6.30 43.43
C LEU A 382 37.49 4.99 43.81
N ASN A 383 37.45 3.95 42.98
CA ASN A 383 38.17 2.71 43.25
C ASN A 383 39.71 2.90 43.16
N THR A 384 40.21 3.70 42.22
CA THR A 384 41.65 4.07 42.20
C THR A 384 42.06 4.99 43.36
N GLU A 385 41.13 5.77 43.91
CA GLU A 385 41.34 6.55 45.13
C GLU A 385 41.32 5.65 46.38
N LEU A 386 40.44 4.64 46.42
CA LEU A 386 40.38 3.63 47.47
C LEU A 386 41.66 2.77 47.52
N GLU A 387 42.17 2.31 46.37
CA GLU A 387 43.44 1.58 46.32
C GLU A 387 44.64 2.48 46.70
N ARG A 388 44.63 3.77 46.32
CA ARG A 388 45.62 4.74 46.82
C ARG A 388 45.51 4.97 48.34
N ALA A 389 44.29 4.96 48.90
CA ALA A 389 44.10 5.03 50.34
C ALA A 389 44.59 3.76 51.06
N LYS A 390 44.40 2.56 50.49
CA LYS A 390 44.97 1.30 51.02
C LYS A 390 46.49 1.28 50.99
N SER A 391 47.13 1.96 50.03
CA SER A 391 48.60 2.01 49.91
C SER A 391 49.31 2.91 50.93
N ASN A 392 48.58 3.70 51.72
CA ASN A 392 49.12 4.52 52.81
C ASN A 392 48.55 4.05 54.17
N PHE A 393 49.32 3.26 54.91
CA PHE A 393 48.90 2.71 56.19
C PHE A 393 49.42 3.54 57.37
N LEU A 394 48.53 4.16 58.16
CA LEU A 394 48.68 4.29 59.62
C LEU A 394 47.42 4.82 60.32
N LEU A 395 47.17 4.23 61.50
CA LEU A 395 46.32 4.65 62.63
C LEU A 395 44.79 4.45 62.58
N ASP A 396 44.33 3.85 63.68
CA ASP A 396 42.96 3.87 64.22
C ASP A 396 42.50 5.32 64.49
N ASP A 397 41.20 5.67 64.41
CA ASP A 397 40.16 5.16 65.32
C ASP A 397 38.75 5.07 64.67
N ALA A 398 38.68 4.90 63.35
CA ALA A 398 37.44 5.10 62.56
C ALA A 398 36.49 3.88 62.44
N LYS A 399 36.67 2.82 63.25
CA LYS A 399 36.08 1.49 63.00
C LYS A 399 34.54 1.43 63.05
N THR A 400 33.87 2.24 63.88
CA THR A 400 32.40 2.26 64.01
C THR A 400 31.70 3.01 62.87
N VAL A 401 32.13 4.25 62.59
CA VAL A 401 31.56 5.09 61.52
C VAL A 401 31.83 4.50 60.13
N SER A 402 32.97 3.81 59.96
CA SER A 402 33.30 3.14 58.69
C SER A 402 32.39 1.94 58.44
N LEU A 403 32.08 1.12 59.46
CA LEU A 403 31.17 -0.01 59.33
C LEU A 403 29.77 0.45 58.89
N GLN A 404 29.22 1.50 59.52
CA GLN A 404 27.93 2.07 59.15
C GLN A 404 27.90 2.49 57.66
N ARG A 405 28.95 3.16 57.18
CA ARG A 405 29.08 3.57 55.78
C ARG A 405 29.21 2.39 54.82
N TYR A 406 29.91 1.31 55.21
CA TYR A 406 29.97 0.09 54.40
C TYR A 406 28.61 -0.63 54.36
N GLU A 407 27.84 -0.66 55.46
CA GLU A 407 26.48 -1.20 55.45
C GLU A 407 25.53 -0.38 54.56
N ASP A 408 25.59 0.95 54.62
CA ASP A 408 24.79 1.82 53.75
C ASP A 408 25.18 1.67 52.27
N VAL A 409 26.48 1.54 51.95
CA VAL A 409 26.95 1.26 50.57
C VAL A 409 26.51 -0.13 50.11
N ILE A 410 26.57 -1.16 50.96
CA ILE A 410 26.08 -2.51 50.64
C ILE A 410 24.55 -2.51 50.44
N LYS A 411 23.82 -1.68 51.18
CA LYS A 411 22.37 -1.49 51.07
C LYS A 411 21.99 -0.78 49.77
N ASP A 412 22.71 0.29 49.40
CA ASP A 412 22.54 0.97 48.11
C ASP A 412 22.93 0.06 46.94
N MET A 413 24.05 -0.68 47.02
CA MET A 413 24.41 -1.69 46.02
C MET A 413 23.32 -2.77 45.84
N LYS A 414 22.72 -3.27 46.92
CA LYS A 414 21.61 -4.25 46.84
C LYS A 414 20.36 -3.65 46.18
N GLU A 415 20.09 -2.38 46.40
CA GLU A 415 18.97 -1.67 45.79
C GLU A 415 19.23 -1.33 44.31
N GLN A 416 20.45 -0.92 43.95
CA GLN A 416 20.87 -0.78 42.56
C GLN A 416 20.84 -2.13 41.83
N MET A 417 21.27 -3.23 42.46
CA MET A 417 21.15 -4.58 41.90
C MET A 417 19.70 -5.03 41.70
N ARG A 418 18.78 -4.68 42.61
CA ARG A 418 17.34 -4.90 42.40
C ARG A 418 16.86 -4.16 41.16
N ARG A 419 17.14 -2.85 41.05
CA ARG A 419 16.72 -2.03 39.90
C ARG A 419 17.34 -2.50 38.59
N ALA A 420 18.59 -2.96 38.61
CA ALA A 420 19.23 -3.56 37.44
C ALA A 420 18.55 -4.88 37.01
N ALA A 421 18.16 -5.74 37.97
CA ALA A 421 17.40 -6.96 37.69
C ALA A 421 15.98 -6.66 37.17
N GLU A 422 15.32 -5.63 37.71
CA GLU A 422 14.01 -5.16 37.23
C GLU A 422 14.10 -4.60 35.80
N CYS A 423 15.09 -3.74 35.51
CA CYS A 423 15.38 -3.28 34.15
C CYS A 423 15.69 -4.43 33.18
N SER A 424 16.51 -5.40 33.60
CA SER A 424 16.83 -6.58 32.79
C SER A 424 15.56 -7.39 32.48
N ARG A 425 14.67 -7.55 33.46
CA ARG A 425 13.39 -8.27 33.28
C ARG A 425 12.42 -7.51 32.37
N THR A 426 12.38 -6.18 32.40
CA THR A 426 11.61 -5.41 31.41
C THR A 426 12.20 -5.53 30.00
N LEU A 427 13.53 -5.53 29.86
CA LEU A 427 14.18 -5.73 28.56
C LEU A 427 13.96 -7.15 28.00
N GLU A 428 13.92 -8.19 28.86
CA GLU A 428 13.51 -9.54 28.44
C GLU A 428 12.05 -9.58 27.95
N LEU A 429 11.13 -8.89 28.64
CA LEU A 429 9.72 -8.83 28.23
C LEU A 429 9.54 -8.05 26.92
N GLU A 430 10.26 -6.95 26.72
CA GLU A 430 10.29 -6.22 25.45
C GLU A 430 10.90 -7.07 24.32
N ASN A 431 12.03 -7.75 24.56
CA ASN A 431 12.66 -8.63 23.57
C ASN A 431 11.73 -9.78 23.14
N ASN A 432 11.02 -10.41 24.09
CA ASN A 432 9.99 -11.40 23.78
C ASN A 432 8.82 -10.82 22.98
N SER A 433 8.42 -9.57 23.24
CA SER A 433 7.40 -8.85 22.46
C SER A 433 7.88 -8.56 21.02
N TYR A 434 9.13 -8.13 20.83
CA TYR A 434 9.72 -7.95 19.51
C TYR A 434 9.87 -9.28 18.75
N LYS A 435 10.19 -10.38 19.44
CA LYS A 435 10.24 -11.72 18.85
C LYS A 435 8.87 -12.18 18.36
N ALA A 436 7.81 -11.98 19.16
CA ALA A 436 6.44 -12.27 18.74
C ALA A 436 6.01 -11.41 17.53
N LYS A 437 6.33 -10.11 17.51
CA LYS A 437 6.10 -9.25 16.33
C LYS A 437 6.88 -9.72 15.09
N LEU A 438 8.10 -10.25 15.25
CA LEU A 438 8.88 -10.83 14.16
C LEU A 438 8.24 -12.12 13.61
N GLU A 439 7.78 -13.00 14.49
CA GLU A 439 7.08 -14.24 14.10
C GLU A 439 5.75 -13.93 13.38
N GLU A 440 5.00 -12.91 13.81
CA GLU A 440 3.81 -12.39 13.10
C GLU A 440 4.15 -11.84 11.70
N ILE A 441 5.24 -11.08 11.57
CA ILE A 441 5.69 -10.54 10.28
C ILE A 441 6.18 -11.66 9.34
N SER A 442 6.85 -12.68 9.87
CA SER A 442 7.27 -13.85 9.09
C SER A 442 6.08 -14.62 8.52
N LEU A 443 5.04 -14.86 9.32
CA LEU A 443 3.81 -15.50 8.86
C LEU A 443 3.11 -14.71 7.74
N LYS A 444 2.99 -13.38 7.90
CA LYS A 444 2.40 -12.50 6.87
C LYS A 444 3.21 -12.46 5.57
N LEU A 445 4.54 -12.59 5.66
CA LEU A 445 5.42 -12.75 4.49
C LEU A 445 5.20 -14.09 3.78
N GLU A 446 5.03 -15.17 4.52
CA GLU A 446 4.75 -16.52 3.97
C GLU A 446 3.36 -16.57 3.30
N GLU A 447 2.33 -15.95 3.90
CA GLU A 447 1.00 -15.77 3.30
C GLU A 447 1.06 -14.97 1.99
N LEU A 448 1.74 -13.80 2.00
CA LEU A 448 1.93 -12.98 0.80
C LEU A 448 2.69 -13.73 -0.31
N GLN A 449 3.65 -14.56 0.03
CA GLN A 449 4.40 -15.34 -0.95
C GLN A 449 3.56 -16.48 -1.54
N GLN A 450 2.74 -17.16 -0.73
CA GLN A 450 1.76 -18.13 -1.25
C GLN A 450 0.73 -17.48 -2.19
N ASP A 451 0.24 -16.28 -1.88
CA ASP A 451 -0.68 -15.57 -2.78
C ASP A 451 0.00 -15.03 -4.04
N HIS A 452 1.29 -14.67 -3.97
CA HIS A 452 2.09 -14.38 -5.17
C HIS A 452 2.21 -15.61 -6.08
N ASP A 453 2.53 -16.79 -5.53
CA ASP A 453 2.64 -18.03 -6.30
C ASP A 453 1.29 -18.46 -6.91
N ARG A 454 0.19 -18.31 -6.17
CA ARG A 454 -1.19 -18.51 -6.69
C ARG A 454 -1.49 -17.53 -7.84
N ALA A 455 -1.07 -16.28 -7.75
CA ALA A 455 -1.25 -15.28 -8.80
C ALA A 455 -0.40 -15.59 -10.05
N LEU A 456 0.85 -16.01 -9.88
CA LEU A 456 1.71 -16.48 -10.98
C LEU A 456 1.12 -17.70 -11.68
N GLU A 457 0.65 -18.70 -10.93
CA GLU A 457 0.05 -19.91 -11.50
C GLU A 457 -1.26 -19.61 -12.24
N LYS A 458 -2.08 -18.69 -11.73
CA LYS A 458 -3.24 -18.17 -12.45
C LYS A 458 -2.85 -17.46 -13.75
N ASN A 459 -1.74 -16.69 -13.75
CA ASN A 459 -1.26 -15.98 -14.93
C ASN A 459 -0.72 -16.95 -16.01
N LYS A 460 -0.03 -18.04 -15.62
CA LYS A 460 0.35 -19.12 -16.56
C LYS A 460 -0.84 -19.72 -17.29
N ARG A 461 -1.93 -20.01 -16.55
CA ARG A 461 -3.18 -20.52 -17.15
C ARG A 461 -3.77 -19.53 -18.15
N ILE A 462 -3.87 -18.25 -17.79
CA ILE A 462 -4.34 -17.19 -18.70
C ILE A 462 -3.46 -17.08 -19.96
N THR A 463 -2.16 -17.36 -19.89
CA THR A 463 -1.28 -17.42 -21.07
C THR A 463 -1.58 -18.65 -21.94
N ALA A 464 -1.75 -19.84 -21.36
CA ALA A 464 -2.14 -21.04 -22.11
C ALA A 464 -3.55 -20.93 -22.74
N ASP A 465 -4.49 -20.27 -22.04
CA ASP A 465 -5.83 -19.94 -22.55
C ASP A 465 -5.72 -18.98 -23.76
N LYS A 466 -4.81 -18.00 -23.73
CA LYS A 466 -4.55 -17.11 -24.87
C LYS A 466 -3.92 -17.84 -26.05
N GLU A 467 -2.98 -18.75 -25.80
CA GLU A 467 -2.33 -19.55 -26.85
C GLU A 467 -3.34 -20.47 -27.55
N THR A 468 -4.23 -21.11 -26.79
CA THR A 468 -5.34 -21.90 -27.38
C THR A 468 -6.37 -21.03 -28.10
N ILE A 469 -6.70 -19.83 -27.61
CA ILE A 469 -7.56 -18.88 -28.33
C ILE A 469 -6.92 -18.44 -29.66
N ALA A 470 -5.62 -18.13 -29.69
CA ALA A 470 -4.91 -17.77 -30.93
C ALA A 470 -4.87 -18.92 -31.93
N LEU A 471 -4.71 -20.16 -31.45
CA LEU A 471 -4.73 -21.36 -32.30
C LEU A 471 -6.15 -21.61 -32.87
N LEU A 472 -7.20 -21.44 -32.06
CA LEU A 472 -8.60 -21.51 -32.52
C LEU A 472 -8.96 -20.38 -33.51
N GLN A 473 -8.46 -19.16 -33.31
CA GLN A 473 -8.60 -18.05 -34.27
C GLN A 473 -7.90 -18.35 -35.60
N THR A 474 -6.73 -19.01 -35.56
CA THR A 474 -6.02 -19.45 -36.76
C THR A 474 -6.83 -20.51 -37.52
N GLN A 475 -7.35 -21.52 -36.82
CA GLN A 475 -8.23 -22.54 -37.41
C GLN A 475 -9.54 -21.94 -37.97
N LEU A 476 -10.11 -20.93 -37.31
CA LEU A 476 -11.28 -20.22 -37.83
C LEU A 476 -10.96 -19.53 -39.16
N ALA A 477 -9.83 -18.83 -39.26
CA ALA A 477 -9.40 -18.18 -40.49
C ALA A 477 -9.11 -19.19 -41.63
N GLU A 478 -8.53 -20.36 -41.32
CA GLU A 478 -8.36 -21.45 -42.29
C GLU A 478 -9.71 -21.98 -42.80
N ILE A 479 -10.68 -22.17 -41.90
CA ILE A 479 -12.05 -22.58 -42.24
C ILE A 479 -12.76 -21.51 -43.06
N GLU A 480 -12.59 -20.23 -42.76
CA GLU A 480 -13.16 -19.11 -43.54
C GLU A 480 -12.57 -19.05 -44.96
N VAL A 481 -11.25 -19.22 -45.10
CA VAL A 481 -10.56 -19.27 -46.40
C VAL A 481 -11.03 -20.46 -47.24
N GLU A 482 -11.15 -21.66 -46.67
CA GLU A 482 -11.65 -22.83 -47.42
C GLU A 482 -13.17 -22.72 -47.68
N ASN A 483 -13.96 -22.10 -46.79
CA ASN A 483 -15.36 -21.79 -47.06
C ASN A 483 -15.51 -20.80 -48.23
N ASP A 484 -14.68 -19.76 -48.31
CA ASP A 484 -14.65 -18.85 -49.47
C ASP A 484 -14.12 -19.52 -50.75
N ARG A 485 -13.21 -20.49 -50.63
CA ARG A 485 -12.78 -21.35 -51.75
C ARG A 485 -13.91 -22.24 -52.24
N LEU A 486 -14.68 -22.83 -51.32
CA LEU A 486 -15.86 -23.64 -51.63
C LEU A 486 -16.97 -22.79 -52.24
N LYS A 487 -17.25 -21.58 -51.75
CA LYS A 487 -18.16 -20.62 -52.39
C LYS A 487 -17.73 -20.31 -53.83
N LYS A 488 -16.45 -20.02 -54.07
CA LYS A 488 -15.90 -19.80 -55.41
C LYS A 488 -16.03 -21.04 -56.30
N LYS A 489 -15.78 -22.24 -55.77
CA LYS A 489 -15.97 -23.50 -56.50
C LYS A 489 -17.45 -23.75 -56.83
N ILE A 490 -18.37 -23.45 -55.92
CA ILE A 490 -19.82 -23.55 -56.13
C ILE A 490 -20.28 -22.55 -57.19
N ALA A 491 -19.81 -21.30 -57.15
CA ALA A 491 -20.08 -20.31 -58.20
C ALA A 491 -19.63 -20.82 -59.59
N LEU A 492 -18.38 -21.29 -59.70
CA LEU A 492 -17.86 -21.87 -60.95
C LEU A 492 -18.66 -23.08 -61.46
N MET A 493 -19.18 -23.93 -60.56
CA MET A 493 -20.07 -25.05 -60.92
C MET A 493 -21.49 -24.61 -61.32
N LEU A 494 -21.91 -23.39 -60.97
CA LEU A 494 -23.20 -22.79 -61.34
C LEU A 494 -23.10 -21.94 -62.62
N ASP A 495 -21.96 -21.30 -62.86
CA ASP A 495 -21.71 -20.42 -64.01
C ASP A 495 -21.49 -21.18 -65.35
N GLY A 496 -21.42 -22.52 -65.31
CA GLY A 496 -21.93 -23.35 -66.42
C GLY A 496 -20.91 -23.96 -67.39
N GLU A 497 -19.59 -23.89 -67.14
CA GLU A 497 -18.58 -24.58 -67.96
C GLU A 497 -17.89 -25.73 -67.20
N SER A 498 -17.73 -26.88 -67.87
CA SER A 498 -17.08 -28.12 -67.37
C SER A 498 -17.81 -28.93 -66.25
N VAL A 499 -19.13 -29.12 -66.36
CA VAL A 499 -19.80 -30.27 -65.70
C VAL A 499 -19.98 -31.39 -66.72
N GLU A 500 -19.45 -32.59 -66.42
CA GLU A 500 -19.56 -33.75 -67.32
C GLU A 500 -21.03 -34.17 -67.55
N PRO A 501 -21.40 -34.64 -68.76
CA PRO A 501 -22.80 -34.95 -69.10
C PRO A 501 -23.48 -35.91 -68.12
N ASP A 502 -22.76 -36.94 -67.68
CA ASP A 502 -23.25 -37.95 -66.73
C ASP A 502 -23.55 -37.35 -65.34
N SER A 503 -22.83 -36.31 -64.92
CA SER A 503 -23.09 -35.57 -63.69
C SER A 503 -24.34 -34.70 -63.80
N ILE A 504 -24.59 -34.08 -64.96
CA ILE A 504 -25.83 -33.34 -65.24
C ILE A 504 -27.02 -34.31 -65.27
N GLU A 505 -26.87 -35.49 -65.89
CA GLU A 505 -27.93 -36.48 -65.94
C GLU A 505 -28.17 -37.16 -64.57
N LEU A 506 -27.13 -37.38 -63.77
CA LEU A 506 -27.26 -37.84 -62.38
C LEU A 506 -28.00 -36.80 -61.53
N LEU A 507 -27.67 -35.51 -61.64
CA LEU A 507 -28.40 -34.43 -60.95
C LEU A 507 -29.86 -34.35 -61.41
N ARG A 508 -30.15 -34.50 -62.71
CA ARG A 508 -31.53 -34.57 -63.22
C ARG A 508 -32.28 -35.79 -62.69
N LYS A 509 -31.66 -36.97 -62.68
CA LYS A 509 -32.24 -38.20 -62.10
C LYS A 509 -32.50 -38.02 -60.60
N MET A 510 -31.55 -37.46 -59.85
CA MET A 510 -31.72 -37.18 -58.42
C MET A 510 -32.82 -36.15 -58.17
N GLN A 511 -32.92 -35.09 -58.98
CA GLN A 511 -34.00 -34.10 -58.90
C GLN A 511 -35.37 -34.68 -59.25
N VAL A 512 -35.44 -35.62 -60.22
CA VAL A 512 -36.65 -36.40 -60.52
C VAL A 512 -37.01 -37.31 -59.34
N HIS A 513 -36.06 -38.06 -58.77
CA HIS A 513 -36.30 -38.89 -57.59
C HIS A 513 -36.71 -38.06 -56.36
N MET A 514 -36.16 -36.86 -56.16
CA MET A 514 -36.60 -35.93 -55.11
C MET A 514 -38.03 -35.42 -55.35
N LYS A 515 -38.41 -35.08 -56.59
CA LYS A 515 -39.82 -34.77 -56.93
C LYS A 515 -40.74 -35.96 -56.70
N LEU A 516 -40.29 -37.18 -57.02
CA LEU A 516 -41.07 -38.41 -56.84
C LEU A 516 -41.24 -38.74 -55.34
N ALA A 517 -40.19 -38.56 -54.54
CA ALA A 517 -40.24 -38.68 -53.08
C ALA A 517 -41.11 -37.57 -52.43
N ALA A 518 -41.01 -36.33 -52.88
CA ALA A 518 -41.86 -35.22 -52.42
C ALA A 518 -43.35 -35.47 -52.72
N ASN A 519 -43.66 -35.96 -53.92
CA ASN A 519 -45.01 -36.40 -54.29
C ASN A 519 -45.48 -37.56 -53.40
N MET A 520 -44.63 -38.56 -53.16
CA MET A 520 -44.97 -39.71 -52.30
C MET A 520 -45.20 -39.28 -50.84
N ILE A 521 -44.43 -38.31 -50.33
CA ILE A 521 -44.64 -37.68 -49.02
C ILE A 521 -45.95 -36.86 -48.99
N ALA A 522 -46.31 -36.19 -50.09
CA ALA A 522 -47.59 -35.50 -50.21
C ALA A 522 -48.77 -36.49 -50.20
N THR A 523 -48.71 -37.58 -50.97
CA THR A 523 -49.71 -38.65 -50.94
C THR A 523 -49.81 -39.32 -49.57
N LEU A 524 -48.68 -39.54 -48.88
CA LEU A 524 -48.67 -40.04 -47.50
C LEU A 524 -49.28 -39.03 -46.51
N LYS A 525 -49.08 -37.72 -46.71
CA LYS A 525 -49.77 -36.67 -45.93
C LYS A 525 -51.27 -36.68 -46.17
N GLU A 526 -51.74 -36.78 -47.42
CA GLU A 526 -53.17 -36.90 -47.73
C GLU A 526 -53.79 -38.18 -47.16
N GLN A 527 -53.09 -39.31 -47.25
CA GLN A 527 -53.53 -40.57 -46.64
C GLN A 527 -53.60 -40.46 -45.11
N ASN A 528 -52.62 -39.81 -44.47
CA ASN A 528 -52.61 -39.61 -43.02
C ASN A 528 -53.68 -38.58 -42.58
N GLN A 529 -53.98 -37.56 -43.39
CA GLN A 529 -55.13 -36.67 -43.18
C GLN A 529 -56.46 -37.42 -43.36
N SER A 530 -56.59 -38.29 -44.38
CA SER A 530 -57.76 -39.15 -44.59
C SER A 530 -57.96 -40.13 -43.44
N LEU A 531 -56.88 -40.72 -42.91
CA LEU A 531 -56.90 -41.57 -41.73
C LEU A 531 -57.29 -40.79 -40.47
N ASN A 532 -56.73 -39.61 -40.24
CA ASN A 532 -57.16 -38.74 -39.13
C ASN A 532 -58.63 -38.30 -39.27
N LEU A 533 -59.12 -38.04 -40.47
CA LEU A 533 -60.54 -37.73 -40.70
C LEU A 533 -61.43 -38.95 -40.38
N LYS A 534 -61.05 -40.16 -40.84
CA LYS A 534 -61.72 -41.42 -40.50
C LYS A 534 -61.68 -41.71 -39.00
N ASN A 535 -60.56 -41.44 -38.34
CA ASN A 535 -60.38 -41.63 -36.90
C ASN A 535 -61.22 -40.63 -36.10
N ASN A 536 -61.30 -39.37 -36.55
CA ASN A 536 -62.22 -38.37 -35.99
C ASN A 536 -63.69 -38.74 -36.19
N ILE A 537 -64.07 -39.26 -37.36
CA ILE A 537 -65.44 -39.77 -37.63
C ILE A 537 -65.75 -41.01 -36.77
N LEU A 538 -64.77 -41.89 -36.52
CA LEU A 538 -64.90 -43.01 -35.58
C LEU A 538 -65.05 -42.50 -34.14
N ASN A 539 -64.24 -41.55 -33.69
CA ASN A 539 -64.32 -40.95 -32.36
C ASN A 539 -65.62 -40.14 -32.14
N GLU A 540 -66.15 -39.50 -33.18
CA GLU A 540 -67.49 -38.89 -33.20
C GLU A 540 -68.59 -39.94 -33.05
N ARG A 541 -68.50 -41.07 -33.77
CA ARG A 541 -69.44 -42.20 -33.63
C ARG A 541 -69.34 -42.81 -32.23
N LEU A 542 -68.13 -42.99 -31.69
CA LEU A 542 -67.89 -43.45 -30.32
C LEU A 542 -68.52 -42.49 -29.29
N LYS A 543 -68.33 -41.16 -29.46
CA LYS A 543 -68.97 -40.11 -28.65
C LYS A 543 -70.50 -40.07 -28.75
N LYS A 544 -71.08 -40.57 -29.85
CA LYS A 544 -72.54 -40.73 -29.99
C LYS A 544 -73.04 -41.98 -29.27
N TYR A 545 -72.29 -43.08 -29.32
CA TYR A 545 -72.62 -44.30 -28.58
C TYR A 545 -72.34 -44.24 -27.06
N SER A 546 -71.48 -43.33 -26.59
CA SER A 546 -71.15 -43.20 -25.15
C SER A 546 -71.96 -42.15 -24.37
N LYS A 547 -72.92 -41.45 -24.99
CA LYS A 547 -73.82 -40.49 -24.32
C LYS A 547 -75.17 -41.10 -23.93
N ILE A 548 -75.13 -42.31 -23.38
CA ILE A 548 -76.26 -43.24 -23.28
C ILE A 548 -76.26 -43.85 -21.86
N ASP A 549 -77.10 -43.32 -20.95
CA ASP A 549 -77.20 -43.83 -19.57
C ASP A 549 -78.64 -43.75 -18.98
N LEU A 550 -78.89 -44.47 -17.89
CA LEU A 550 -80.11 -45.23 -17.58
C LEU A 550 -80.84 -44.75 -16.32
N LYS A 551 -82.02 -44.12 -16.44
CA LYS A 551 -83.13 -44.07 -15.43
C LYS A 551 -84.30 -43.16 -15.89
N GLU A 552 -85.58 -43.46 -15.62
CA GLU A 552 -86.27 -44.73 -15.37
C GLU A 552 -87.81 -44.54 -15.51
N LYS A 553 -88.51 -45.50 -16.14
CA LYS A 553 -89.97 -45.76 -16.08
C LYS A 553 -90.98 -44.59 -16.05
N LEU A 554 -91.76 -44.45 -17.13
CA LEU A 554 -93.24 -44.59 -17.05
C LEU A 554 -93.90 -44.80 -18.45
N VAL A 555 -94.83 -45.77 -18.52
CA VAL A 555 -95.94 -45.93 -19.50
C VAL A 555 -95.65 -46.00 -21.02
N ALA A 556 -96.05 -47.15 -21.59
CA ALA A 556 -96.50 -47.39 -22.96
C ALA A 556 -95.51 -47.29 -24.15
N GLU A 557 -95.97 -47.97 -25.21
CA GLU A 557 -95.38 -48.35 -26.49
C GLU A 557 -94.57 -47.31 -27.30
N THR A 558 -93.84 -47.88 -28.26
CA THR A 558 -93.11 -47.27 -29.39
C THR A 558 -91.72 -46.67 -29.13
N ARG A 559 -90.77 -47.22 -29.91
CA ARG A 559 -89.53 -46.63 -30.45
C ARG A 559 -88.51 -45.97 -29.51
N GLU A 560 -87.28 -46.46 -29.68
CA GLU A 560 -86.02 -45.75 -29.51
C GLU A 560 -85.58 -45.31 -28.09
N ILE A 561 -84.35 -45.74 -27.76
CA ILE A 561 -83.28 -44.93 -27.16
C ILE A 561 -83.40 -44.59 -25.65
N THR A 562 -82.41 -44.83 -24.78
CA THR A 562 -81.11 -45.55 -24.83
C THR A 562 -80.55 -45.60 -23.40
N LEU A 563 -80.12 -46.75 -22.85
CA LEU A 563 -79.83 -46.86 -21.41
C LEU A 563 -78.62 -47.79 -21.04
N SER A 564 -77.60 -47.20 -20.36
CA SER A 564 -76.57 -47.70 -19.40
C SER A 564 -75.09 -47.99 -19.77
N SER A 565 -74.21 -47.30 -19.02
CA SER A 565 -72.92 -47.76 -18.46
C SER A 565 -73.05 -47.87 -16.92
N PRO A 566 -71.99 -48.19 -16.14
CA PRO A 566 -71.94 -47.73 -14.74
C PRO A 566 -70.57 -47.24 -14.24
N HIS A 567 -70.64 -46.34 -13.24
CA HIS A 567 -69.72 -45.98 -12.14
C HIS A 567 -68.31 -46.60 -12.05
N VAL A 568 -67.28 -45.87 -11.57
CA VAL A 568 -67.10 -45.31 -10.21
C VAL A 568 -66.04 -44.17 -10.33
N SER A 569 -66.05 -43.02 -9.63
CA SER A 569 -66.92 -42.33 -8.64
C SER A 569 -66.46 -40.86 -8.55
N HIS A 570 -67.21 -39.83 -8.17
CA HIS A 570 -68.60 -39.64 -7.73
C HIS A 570 -69.15 -38.32 -8.41
N SER A 571 -70.02 -37.42 -7.94
CA SER A 571 -70.66 -37.17 -6.64
C SER A 571 -72.01 -36.39 -6.72
N SER A 572 -72.42 -35.87 -5.57
CA SER A 572 -73.64 -35.18 -5.12
C SER A 572 -73.72 -33.67 -5.48
N PHE A 573 -74.88 -33.02 -5.62
CA PHE A 573 -76.31 -33.44 -5.55
C PHE A 573 -77.23 -32.43 -6.27
N LYS A 574 -78.56 -32.69 -6.32
CA LYS A 574 -79.60 -31.71 -6.75
C LYS A 574 -80.16 -30.92 -5.56
N GLY A 575 -80.62 -29.68 -5.77
CA GLY A 575 -81.43 -28.95 -4.79
C GLY A 575 -82.06 -27.64 -5.26
N SER A 576 -83.39 -27.57 -5.21
CA SER A 576 -84.23 -26.37 -5.12
C SER A 576 -85.17 -26.61 -3.91
N PRO A 577 -85.56 -25.61 -3.10
CA PRO A 577 -86.30 -24.45 -3.61
C PRO A 577 -86.08 -23.08 -2.87
N ASN A 578 -86.88 -22.10 -3.31
CA ASN A 578 -87.32 -20.86 -2.64
C ASN A 578 -86.48 -19.55 -2.74
N ARG A 579 -87.12 -18.61 -3.47
CA ARG A 579 -87.36 -17.18 -3.15
C ARG A 579 -86.24 -16.13 -3.26
N LEU A 580 -86.61 -15.07 -4.02
CA LEU A 580 -86.18 -13.66 -3.91
C LEU A 580 -84.71 -13.37 -4.35
N ASP A 581 -84.38 -12.24 -5.01
CA ASP A 581 -85.21 -11.12 -5.49
C ASP A 581 -84.58 -10.39 -6.71
N LYS A 582 -85.38 -9.58 -7.42
CA LYS A 582 -85.05 -8.40 -8.25
C LYS A 582 -83.85 -8.40 -9.26
N ASN A 583 -84.22 -8.10 -10.52
CA ASN A 583 -83.56 -7.15 -11.45
C ASN A 583 -82.20 -7.55 -12.09
N SER A 584 -81.86 -7.15 -13.34
CA SER A 584 -82.63 -6.51 -14.40
C SER A 584 -82.05 -6.80 -15.81
N LYS A 585 -82.95 -6.73 -16.80
CA LYS A 585 -82.78 -6.36 -18.23
C LYS A 585 -81.55 -5.47 -18.54
N HIS A 586 -80.96 -5.45 -19.75
CA HIS A 586 -81.44 -5.82 -21.10
C HIS A 586 -80.29 -6.28 -22.04
N SER A 587 -80.67 -6.84 -23.20
CA SER A 587 -79.79 -7.13 -24.36
C SER A 587 -80.10 -6.16 -25.55
N PRO A 588 -79.66 -6.34 -26.82
CA PRO A 588 -78.53 -5.56 -27.36
C PRO A 588 -78.80 -4.80 -28.69
N LYS A 589 -77.82 -4.02 -29.16
CA LYS A 589 -77.57 -3.59 -30.57
C LYS A 589 -76.09 -3.17 -30.70
N ARG A 590 -75.33 -3.35 -31.81
CA ARG A 590 -75.58 -3.56 -33.27
C ARG A 590 -75.68 -2.29 -34.12
N THR A 591 -74.52 -1.70 -34.45
CA THR A 591 -74.05 -1.13 -35.75
C THR A 591 -72.55 -0.81 -35.56
N GLN A 592 -71.57 -1.07 -36.44
CA GLN A 592 -71.43 -1.10 -37.92
C GLN A 592 -71.13 0.28 -38.52
N ARG A 593 -69.99 0.38 -39.24
CA ARG A 593 -69.46 1.55 -39.99
C ARG A 593 -68.99 2.73 -39.11
N LEU A 594 -68.10 3.62 -39.57
CA LEU A 594 -67.36 3.72 -40.84
C LEU A 594 -65.91 4.23 -40.58
N PHE A 595 -65.03 4.15 -41.58
CA PHE A 595 -63.85 5.02 -41.67
C PHE A 595 -64.32 6.38 -42.21
N GLU A 596 -63.89 7.46 -41.59
CA GLU A 596 -63.80 8.78 -42.23
C GLU A 596 -62.41 9.35 -41.90
N GLU A 597 -61.65 9.69 -42.94
CA GLU A 597 -60.47 10.55 -42.83
C GLU A 597 -60.93 12.00 -42.87
N ASP A 598 -60.23 12.92 -42.20
CA ASP A 598 -59.63 14.02 -42.97
C ASP A 598 -58.47 14.76 -42.26
N ALA A 599 -57.64 15.39 -43.09
CA ALA A 599 -56.92 16.64 -42.86
C ALA A 599 -56.33 16.95 -41.45
N THR A 600 -55.25 16.27 -41.06
CA THR A 600 -53.90 16.90 -40.90
C THR A 600 -52.87 15.91 -40.35
N GLY A 601 -51.92 15.47 -41.19
CA GLY A 601 -50.93 14.46 -40.83
C GLY A 601 -49.81 14.95 -39.90
N ARG A 602 -50.09 15.10 -38.60
CA ARG A 602 -49.08 15.22 -37.52
C ARG A 602 -49.54 14.51 -36.25
N ILE A 603 -48.91 13.37 -35.93
CA ILE A 603 -49.08 12.69 -34.64
C ILE A 603 -47.94 13.17 -33.72
N ASN A 604 -48.28 13.90 -32.66
CA ASN A 604 -47.34 14.15 -31.56
C ASN A 604 -47.23 12.87 -30.71
N MET A 605 -46.01 12.35 -30.57
CA MET A 605 -45.70 11.14 -29.79
C MET A 605 -45.49 11.46 -28.30
N ASP A 606 -46.45 12.15 -27.68
CA ASP A 606 -46.47 12.43 -26.24
C ASP A 606 -47.82 11.99 -25.64
N ARG A 607 -47.76 11.28 -24.50
CA ARG A 607 -48.87 10.65 -23.74
C ARG A 607 -49.34 9.25 -24.21
N LEU A 608 -48.52 8.24 -23.94
CA LEU A 608 -48.96 6.84 -23.76
C LEU A 608 -48.38 6.19 -22.49
N SER A 609 -48.27 6.98 -21.42
CA SER A 609 -48.04 6.49 -20.06
C SER A 609 -49.35 6.58 -19.26
N ASP A 610 -50.26 5.62 -19.47
CA ASP A 610 -51.37 5.25 -18.57
C ASP A 610 -52.15 4.06 -19.17
N LEU A 611 -52.47 3.05 -18.32
CA LEU A 611 -53.24 1.80 -18.51
C LEU A 611 -52.43 0.49 -18.32
N PRO A 612 -53.04 -0.59 -17.76
CA PRO A 612 -52.64 -0.93 -16.39
C PRO A 612 -52.02 -2.33 -16.21
N SER A 613 -51.38 -2.50 -15.06
CA SER A 613 -50.90 -3.77 -14.53
C SER A 613 -52.03 -4.72 -14.12
N ASN A 614 -52.03 -5.95 -14.68
CA ASN A 614 -52.43 -7.19 -13.98
C ASN A 614 -52.36 -8.43 -14.92
N ILE A 615 -51.20 -9.11 -14.97
CA ILE A 615 -51.11 -10.54 -15.28
C ILE A 615 -50.06 -11.16 -14.33
N SER A 616 -50.51 -11.75 -13.23
CA SER A 616 -49.67 -12.44 -12.24
C SER A 616 -49.93 -13.95 -12.20
N VAL A 617 -50.00 -14.58 -13.37
CA VAL A 617 -50.06 -16.05 -13.52
C VAL A 617 -49.11 -16.48 -14.65
N LEU A 618 -47.85 -16.66 -14.30
CA LEU A 618 -46.88 -17.44 -15.06
C LEU A 618 -45.87 -18.00 -14.05
N GLU A 619 -45.77 -19.32 -13.97
CA GLU A 619 -44.82 -20.02 -13.10
C GLU A 619 -43.39 -19.64 -13.49
N SER A 620 -42.51 -19.48 -12.49
CA SER A 620 -41.22 -18.83 -12.71
C SER A 620 -40.34 -19.59 -13.73
N LEU A 621 -39.71 -18.84 -14.63
CA LEU A 621 -38.79 -19.40 -15.65
C LEU A 621 -37.62 -20.20 -15.02
N SER A 622 -37.30 -19.98 -13.74
CA SER A 622 -36.33 -20.79 -12.98
C SER A 622 -36.80 -22.22 -12.72
N GLU A 623 -38.10 -22.48 -12.50
CA GLU A 623 -38.58 -23.86 -12.41
C GLU A 623 -38.52 -24.56 -13.76
N MET A 624 -38.77 -23.81 -14.84
CA MET A 624 -38.70 -24.34 -16.20
C MET A 624 -37.24 -24.61 -16.61
N SER A 625 -36.28 -23.77 -16.22
CA SER A 625 -34.86 -24.00 -16.48
C SER A 625 -34.27 -25.14 -15.64
N VAL A 626 -34.68 -25.30 -14.38
CA VAL A 626 -34.30 -26.47 -13.56
C VAL A 626 -34.85 -27.76 -14.18
N LYS A 627 -36.14 -27.82 -14.52
CA LYS A 627 -36.75 -28.99 -15.17
C LYS A 627 -36.08 -29.31 -16.53
N LEU A 628 -35.67 -28.29 -17.30
CA LEU A 628 -34.90 -28.49 -18.53
C LEU A 628 -33.46 -28.97 -18.27
N GLN A 629 -32.78 -28.48 -17.23
CA GLN A 629 -31.44 -28.95 -16.85
C GLN A 629 -31.46 -30.39 -16.34
N ASP A 630 -32.49 -30.79 -15.59
CA ASP A 630 -32.63 -32.18 -15.14
C ASP A 630 -32.99 -33.12 -16.31
N ILE A 631 -33.89 -32.72 -17.23
CA ILE A 631 -34.16 -33.49 -18.47
C ILE A 631 -32.89 -33.64 -19.33
N LEU A 632 -32.07 -32.59 -19.44
CA LEU A 632 -30.78 -32.67 -20.15
C LEU A 632 -29.74 -33.53 -19.42
N ARG A 633 -29.80 -33.60 -18.08
CA ARG A 633 -28.90 -34.44 -17.26
C ARG A 633 -29.28 -35.92 -17.32
N ASP A 634 -30.57 -36.24 -17.34
CA ASP A 634 -31.06 -37.60 -17.53
C ASP A 634 -30.82 -38.08 -18.96
N ALA A 635 -31.06 -37.24 -19.97
CA ALA A 635 -30.76 -37.56 -21.37
C ALA A 635 -29.26 -37.86 -21.62
N TYR A 636 -28.35 -37.24 -20.85
CA TYR A 636 -26.92 -37.55 -20.90
C TYR A 636 -26.58 -38.90 -20.21
N ARG A 637 -27.31 -39.30 -19.17
CA ARG A 637 -27.12 -40.61 -18.52
C ARG A 637 -27.58 -41.76 -19.40
N ASP A 638 -28.73 -41.63 -20.05
CA ASP A 638 -29.23 -42.65 -20.98
C ASP A 638 -28.29 -42.89 -22.18
N THR A 639 -27.43 -41.92 -22.52
CA THR A 639 -26.37 -42.09 -23.54
C THR A 639 -25.09 -42.76 -23.05
N GLU A 640 -24.83 -42.84 -21.74
CA GLU A 640 -23.62 -43.50 -21.19
C GLU A 640 -23.84 -44.96 -20.76
N THR A 641 -25.08 -45.46 -20.72
CA THR A 641 -25.40 -46.86 -20.40
C THR A 641 -26.13 -47.61 -21.53
N GLY A 642 -25.58 -47.54 -22.75
CA GLY A 642 -26.00 -48.40 -23.85
C GLY A 642 -25.33 -49.77 -23.80
N LEU A 643 -26.13 -50.82 -23.55
CA LEU A 643 -25.74 -52.25 -23.54
C LEU A 643 -26.61 -53.02 -24.53
#